data_AF-A0A2J6TWT3-F1
#
_entry.id   AF-A0A2J6TWT3-F1
#
_cell.length_a   1.000
_cell.length_b   1.000
_cell.length_c   1.000
_cell.angle_alpha   90.00
_cell.angle_beta   90.00
_cell.angle_gamma   90.00
#
_symmetry.space_group_name_H-M   'P 1'
#
loop_
_entity.id
_entity.type
_entity.pdbx_description
1 polymer ?
#
loop_
_entity_poly.entity_id
_entity_poly.type
_entity_poly.pdbx_seq_one_letter_code
_entity_poly.pdbx_strand_id
1 'polypeptide(L)'
;MAGGSVPSDSYDEVSTHIYCQLSRNLLPDEEHSLRFAPRGIAEQVLHDENLGSVFRSLSLSPTDWPDDFNENVFVQKIKDKKLHNVLAIILYASCNITAAQAFISKLVIGDGSSNLPLSRDACLELFDGSHAQTRKYRDAQPIFCTVVIGDPHSLKIQDLKEWRLPYLEPTYIGDGSFGEVYAVKIAAGHLVTKTQDGQSFYDEIPVARKDYLLNPKRYGESEYNIINAILTSRFNCKNIVESFGSIEVVNDTKPRYSLFMPLAKCDLQKYMEEKGPERLKTVVEKSSILWSAVGLTEGLEFLHYKMSTTVDRKNFACYHMDLKPANILLFEDGDRMIWKLSDFGMSRVKFLNEDEQDFEQPFLKRNQSLSKTKNLRAEGTYLAPETQASTKTSGRESDVWSLGAIISTLFTYMEEGRDGLEKYTSARNEYKGSKGYDYFFLTSDSKRFEKARRHPAVAEWHAKLVKKAKKRDPNEAKIVQHLLGYIDNSVLVLNPESRRRSTDAKEFVRKMEDAYKGYKKLAEPAVADGHSSSHASEPAKHGLWNPFSRERHVAPDISQWTMSLSGPKGCSVTADATLAAYWTDKTIALCTAQMLSNAGSSGTLDNGPVFTLPGGENVTWRDVRLTEVFLVASTNKDRFQVRRRTNFSWVDAYTRVCGRS
;
A
#
# COMPACT_ATOMS: atom_id res chain seq x y z
N MET A 1 24.66 50.92 38.15
CA MET A 1 24.12 49.72 38.81
C MET A 1 22.62 49.70 38.61
N ALA A 2 22.15 48.77 37.80
CA ALA A 2 20.77 48.30 37.74
C ALA A 2 20.83 46.98 36.95
N GLY A 3 21.33 45.93 37.60
CA GLY A 3 21.24 44.58 37.07
C GLY A 3 19.80 44.13 37.21
N GLY A 4 19.04 44.16 36.11
CA GLY A 4 17.73 43.54 36.05
C GLY A 4 17.92 42.03 36.20
N SER A 5 17.64 41.51 37.39
CA SER A 5 17.50 40.08 37.64
C SER A 5 16.35 39.56 36.79
N VAL A 6 16.67 38.80 35.75
CA VAL A 6 15.69 37.93 35.09
C VAL A 6 15.16 36.99 36.18
N PRO A 7 13.84 36.85 36.39
CA PRO A 7 13.32 35.87 37.33
C PRO A 7 13.82 34.50 36.89
N SER A 8 14.62 33.82 37.72
CA SER A 8 14.93 32.42 37.46
C SER A 8 13.72 31.61 37.90
N ASP A 9 12.87 31.22 36.96
CA ASP A 9 11.76 30.31 37.25
C ASP A 9 12.32 29.05 37.92
N SER A 10 11.63 28.58 38.96
CA SER A 10 12.02 27.37 39.67
C SER A 10 11.91 26.15 38.75
N TYR A 11 12.71 25.10 39.00
CA TYR A 11 12.64 23.85 38.21
C TYR A 11 11.22 23.29 38.14
N ASP A 12 10.46 23.36 39.24
CA ASP A 12 9.09 22.85 39.28
C ASP A 12 8.13 23.65 38.38
N GLU A 13 8.30 24.97 38.29
CA GLU A 13 7.52 25.83 37.39
C GLU A 13 7.85 25.55 35.92
N VAL A 14 9.13 25.46 35.57
CA VAL A 14 9.58 25.13 34.20
C VAL A 14 9.13 23.72 33.81
N SER A 15 9.28 22.75 34.72
CA SER A 15 8.85 21.37 34.51
C SER A 15 7.34 21.28 34.31
N THR A 16 6.55 21.98 35.12
CA THR A 16 5.09 22.04 34.98
C THR A 16 4.67 22.70 33.66
N HIS A 17 5.37 23.76 33.25
CA HIS A 17 5.12 24.44 31.99
C HIS A 17 5.33 23.48 30.80
N ILE A 18 6.47 22.79 30.76
CA ILE A 18 6.80 21.84 29.69
C ILE A 18 5.88 20.62 29.74
N TYR A 19 5.56 20.10 30.93
CA TYR A 19 4.56 19.03 31.11
C TYR A 19 3.24 19.38 30.43
N CYS A 20 2.73 20.60 30.63
CA CYS A 20 1.49 21.05 30.02
C CYS A 20 1.61 21.13 28.49
N GLN A 21 2.75 21.58 27.96
CA GLN A 21 2.99 21.60 26.52
C GLN A 21 3.04 20.18 25.93
N LEU A 22 3.80 19.27 26.54
CA LEU A 22 3.87 17.87 26.13
C LEU A 22 2.48 17.22 26.15
N SER A 23 1.76 17.37 27.27
CA SER A 23 0.42 16.79 27.46
C SER A 23 -0.60 17.22 26.42
N ARG A 24 -0.52 18.46 25.92
CA ARG A 24 -1.42 18.99 24.88
C ARG A 24 -1.12 18.43 23.48
N ASN A 25 0.10 17.94 23.27
CA ASN A 25 0.56 17.42 21.98
C ASN A 25 0.56 15.89 21.90
N LEU A 26 0.18 15.19 22.99
CA LEU A 26 -0.04 13.74 22.94
C LEU A 26 -1.31 13.43 22.16
N LEU A 27 -1.28 12.39 21.32
CA LEU A 27 -2.47 11.94 20.61
C LEU A 27 -3.38 11.13 21.55
N PRO A 28 -4.70 11.33 21.47
CA PRO A 28 -5.67 10.65 22.31
C PRO A 28 -5.82 9.17 21.88
N ASP A 29 -6.05 8.34 22.88
CA ASP A 29 -6.62 7.00 22.75
C ASP A 29 -7.83 6.95 23.70
N GLU A 30 -8.86 6.16 23.38
CA GLU A 30 -10.13 6.08 24.11
C GLU A 30 -9.91 5.74 25.60
N GLU A 31 -8.84 5.01 25.90
CA GLU A 31 -8.32 4.83 27.24
C GLU A 31 -7.17 5.81 27.49
N HIS A 32 -7.33 6.76 28.42
CA HIS A 32 -6.29 7.73 28.80
C HIS A 32 -4.91 7.08 29.12
N SER A 33 -4.89 5.79 29.47
CA SER A 33 -3.69 4.97 29.71
C SER A 33 -2.87 4.66 28.46
N LEU A 34 -3.41 4.86 27.25
CA LEU A 34 -2.80 4.47 25.99
C LEU A 34 -2.35 5.65 25.12
N ARG A 35 -2.43 6.89 25.64
CA ARG A 35 -1.86 8.08 25.01
C ARG A 35 -0.40 7.85 24.63
N PHE A 36 -0.01 8.45 23.51
CA PHE A 36 1.35 8.36 23.00
C PHE A 36 1.80 9.68 22.38
N ALA A 37 3.10 9.91 22.39
CA ALA A 37 3.75 11.05 21.76
C ALA A 37 4.04 10.71 20.30
N PRO A 38 3.52 11.52 19.35
CA PRO A 38 3.93 11.44 17.96
C PRO A 38 5.43 11.70 17.80
N ARG A 39 6.02 11.13 16.76
CA ARG A 39 7.43 11.34 16.41
C ARG A 39 7.70 12.83 16.20
N GLY A 40 8.74 13.35 16.85
CA GLY A 40 9.16 14.75 16.73
C GLY A 40 8.57 15.69 17.78
N ILE A 41 7.59 15.26 18.58
CA ILE A 41 6.95 16.14 19.57
C ILE A 41 7.91 16.55 20.69
N ALA A 42 8.79 15.66 21.13
CA ALA A 42 9.79 16.02 22.14
C ALA A 42 10.73 17.11 21.62
N GLU A 43 11.19 17.02 20.38
CA GLU A 43 12.02 18.02 19.71
C GLU A 43 11.28 19.34 19.50
N GLN A 44 9.99 19.27 19.13
CA GLN A 44 9.16 20.46 18.92
C GLN A 44 8.92 21.21 20.22
N VAL A 45 8.64 20.51 21.32
CA VAL A 45 8.40 21.13 22.63
C VAL A 45 9.72 21.53 23.28
N LEU A 46 10.74 20.67 23.26
CA LEU A 46 12.08 20.97 23.80
C LEU A 46 12.94 21.66 22.73
N HIS A 47 12.41 22.76 22.18
CA HIS A 47 13.18 23.68 21.36
C HIS A 47 14.16 24.50 22.22
N ASP A 48 15.07 25.24 21.57
CA ASP A 48 16.24 25.88 22.19
C ASP A 48 15.90 26.74 23.43
N GLU A 49 14.82 27.52 23.38
CA GLU A 49 14.36 28.35 24.51
C GLU A 49 13.86 27.51 25.70
N ASN A 50 13.09 26.45 25.46
CA ASN A 50 12.63 25.56 26.53
C ASN A 50 13.79 24.76 27.13
N LEU A 51 14.72 24.29 26.30
CA LEU A 51 15.97 23.67 26.77
C LEU A 51 16.81 24.65 27.61
N GLY A 52 16.95 25.89 27.16
CA GLY A 52 17.64 26.94 27.91
C GLY A 52 16.97 27.24 29.25
N SER A 53 15.64 27.24 29.29
CA SER A 53 14.87 27.45 30.53
C SER A 53 15.07 26.29 31.50
N VAL A 54 15.08 25.04 31.02
CA VAL A 54 15.45 23.88 31.84
C VAL A 54 16.86 24.08 32.40
N PHE A 55 17.86 24.40 31.57
CA PHE A 55 19.24 24.60 32.01
C PHE A 55 19.36 25.64 33.12
N ARG A 56 18.73 26.81 32.96
CA ARG A 56 18.74 27.90 33.97
C ARG A 56 18.04 27.51 35.28
N SER A 57 16.98 26.71 35.20
CA SER A 57 16.16 26.32 36.36
C SER A 57 16.83 25.31 37.31
N LEU A 58 17.89 24.64 36.87
CA LEU A 58 18.56 23.57 37.63
C LEU A 58 19.45 24.09 38.78
N SER A 59 19.51 25.42 38.98
CA SER A 59 20.25 26.12 40.05
C SER A 59 21.55 25.40 40.42
N LEU A 60 22.48 25.35 39.46
CA LEU A 60 23.68 24.53 39.54
C LEU A 60 24.83 25.30 40.23
N SER A 61 25.62 24.62 41.06
CA SER A 61 26.90 25.17 41.54
C SER A 61 27.91 25.16 40.40
N PRO A 62 28.71 26.24 40.19
CA PRO A 62 29.76 26.29 39.17
C PRO A 62 30.80 25.16 39.26
N THR A 63 30.89 24.48 40.40
CA THR A 63 31.86 23.40 40.67
C THR A 63 31.46 22.02 40.16
N ASP A 64 30.21 21.83 39.73
CA ASP A 64 29.68 20.50 39.42
C ASP A 64 29.90 20.08 37.96
N TRP A 65 30.42 20.98 37.12
CA TRP A 65 30.50 20.82 35.67
C TRP A 65 31.85 21.26 35.09
N PRO A 66 32.24 20.75 33.92
CA PRO A 66 33.38 21.29 33.18
C PRO A 66 33.23 22.79 32.94
N ASP A 67 34.33 23.57 33.06
CA ASP A 67 34.33 25.04 32.96
C ASP A 67 33.77 25.57 31.61
N ASP A 68 33.80 24.75 30.56
CA ASP A 68 33.31 25.09 29.23
C ASP A 68 31.81 24.75 29.01
N PHE A 69 31.16 24.09 29.97
CA PHE A 69 29.78 23.65 29.84
C PHE A 69 28.78 24.77 30.15
N ASN A 70 28.18 25.33 29.10
CA ASN A 70 27.17 26.40 29.17
C ASN A 70 25.86 26.01 28.47
N GLU A 71 24.86 26.89 28.53
CA GLU A 71 23.53 26.68 27.94
C GLU A 71 23.57 26.26 26.47
N ASN A 72 24.40 26.92 25.64
CA ASN A 72 24.51 26.59 24.22
C ASN A 72 25.10 25.19 24.02
N VAL A 73 26.11 24.82 24.83
CA VAL A 73 26.71 23.49 24.81
C VAL A 73 25.70 22.44 25.26
N PHE A 74 24.88 22.73 26.29
CA PHE A 74 23.80 21.86 26.73
C PHE A 74 22.80 21.59 25.60
N VAL A 75 22.25 22.66 24.98
CA VAL A 75 21.30 22.55 23.86
C VAL A 75 21.90 21.74 22.71
N GLN A 76 23.14 22.03 22.34
CA GLN A 76 23.82 21.33 21.25
C GLN A 76 24.03 19.85 21.57
N LYS A 77 24.47 19.51 22.78
CA LYS A 77 24.65 18.11 23.19
C LYS A 77 23.32 17.33 23.24
N ILE A 78 22.22 17.95 23.65
CA ILE A 78 20.89 17.31 23.60
C ILE A 78 20.52 16.94 22.16
N LYS A 79 20.76 17.85 21.21
CA LYS A 79 20.50 17.61 19.78
C LYS A 79 21.41 16.53 19.19
N ASP A 80 22.71 16.64 19.40
CA ASP A 80 23.70 15.73 18.83
C ASP A 80 23.56 14.30 19.38
N LYS A 81 23.31 14.17 20.68
CA LYS A 81 23.07 12.88 21.35
C LYS A 81 21.61 12.41 21.26
N LYS A 82 20.72 13.17 20.62
CA LYS A 82 19.28 12.87 20.45
C LYS A 82 18.56 12.55 21.77
N LEU A 83 18.80 13.36 22.79
CA LEU A 83 18.32 13.10 24.16
C LEU A 83 16.93 13.69 24.48
N HIS A 84 16.26 14.31 23.51
CA HIS A 84 14.97 14.97 23.71
C HIS A 84 13.92 14.05 24.37
N ASN A 85 13.76 12.82 23.90
CA ASN A 85 12.77 11.90 24.46
C ASN A 85 13.08 11.53 25.93
N VAL A 86 14.35 11.32 26.29
CA VAL A 86 14.73 11.01 27.67
C VAL A 86 14.40 12.18 28.59
N LEU A 87 14.76 13.40 28.19
CA LEU A 87 14.44 14.62 28.95
C LEU A 87 12.92 14.87 29.01
N ALA A 88 12.20 14.64 27.91
CA ALA A 88 10.75 14.76 27.87
C ALA A 88 10.07 13.80 28.85
N ILE A 89 10.55 12.56 28.97
CA ILE A 89 10.01 11.60 29.96
C ILE A 89 10.29 12.10 31.39
N ILE A 90 11.49 12.61 31.69
CA ILE A 90 11.83 13.15 33.03
C ILE A 90 10.87 14.28 33.42
N LEU A 91 10.64 15.23 32.50
CA LEU A 91 9.77 16.38 32.74
C LEU A 91 8.29 15.97 32.78
N TYR A 92 7.87 15.09 31.87
CA TYR A 92 6.50 14.59 31.81
C TYR A 92 6.13 13.75 33.05
N ALA A 93 7.07 12.96 33.56
CA ALA A 93 6.88 12.17 34.78
C ALA A 93 6.95 13.00 36.06
N SER A 94 7.22 14.32 35.96
CA SER A 94 7.48 15.22 37.07
C SER A 94 8.52 14.61 38.03
N CYS A 95 9.62 14.15 37.46
CA CYS A 95 10.80 13.77 38.22
C CYS A 95 11.38 15.01 38.90
N ASN A 96 12.08 14.82 40.02
CA ASN A 96 12.62 15.95 40.79
C ASN A 96 13.89 16.52 40.18
N ILE A 97 14.30 17.71 40.66
CA ILE A 97 15.50 18.41 40.17
C ILE A 97 16.77 17.55 40.20
N THR A 98 16.95 16.71 41.23
CA THR A 98 18.11 15.81 41.34
C THR A 98 18.16 14.77 40.23
N ALA A 99 17.01 14.27 39.77
CA ALA A 99 16.96 13.34 38.65
C ALA A 99 17.32 14.02 37.32
N ALA A 100 16.90 15.28 37.12
CA ALA A 100 17.31 16.07 35.97
C ALA A 100 18.81 16.41 35.98
N GLN A 101 19.38 16.71 37.14
CA GLN A 101 20.82 16.91 37.31
C GLN A 101 21.60 15.62 36.98
N ALA A 102 21.18 14.47 37.51
CA ALA A 102 21.80 13.18 37.22
C ALA A 102 21.76 12.81 35.73
N PHE A 103 20.65 13.14 35.04
CA PHE A 103 20.54 13.01 33.58
C PHE A 103 21.61 13.83 32.84
N ILE A 104 21.84 15.08 33.26
CA ILE A 104 22.88 15.91 32.65
C ILE A 104 24.27 15.29 32.90
N SER A 105 24.57 14.89 34.14
CA SER A 105 25.87 14.32 34.49
C SER A 105 26.19 13.06 33.71
N LYS A 106 25.22 12.15 33.58
CA LYS A 106 25.45 10.81 33.03
C LYS A 106 25.25 10.69 31.52
N LEU A 107 24.28 11.42 30.95
CA LEU A 107 23.91 11.28 29.53
C LEU A 107 24.32 12.48 28.68
N VAL A 108 24.16 13.70 29.20
CA VAL A 108 24.52 14.90 28.43
C VAL A 108 26.04 15.07 28.43
N ILE A 109 26.67 15.08 29.61
CA ILE A 109 28.12 15.19 29.73
C ILE A 109 28.80 13.85 29.57
N GLY A 110 28.39 12.84 30.35
CA GLY A 110 28.89 11.48 30.24
C GLY A 110 28.41 10.74 28.98
N ASP A 111 28.92 9.54 28.78
CA ASP A 111 28.63 8.68 27.62
C ASP A 111 27.69 7.52 27.96
N GLY A 112 26.80 7.72 28.95
CA GLY A 112 25.81 6.71 29.31
C GLY A 112 24.83 6.40 28.16
N SER A 113 24.26 5.20 28.20
CA SER A 113 23.30 4.75 27.17
C SER A 113 21.96 5.47 27.30
N SER A 114 21.44 5.98 26.18
CA SER A 114 20.14 6.66 26.07
C SER A 114 19.12 5.88 25.22
N ASN A 115 19.42 4.64 24.86
CA ASN A 115 18.56 3.84 24.00
C ASN A 115 17.26 3.47 24.74
N LEU A 116 16.16 4.11 24.33
CA LEU A 116 14.84 3.84 24.85
C LEU A 116 14.26 2.53 24.27
N PRO A 117 13.43 1.80 25.05
CA PRO A 117 13.14 2.01 26.47
C PRO A 117 14.33 1.60 27.36
N LEU A 118 14.60 2.40 28.40
CA LEU A 118 15.59 2.08 29.44
C LEU A 118 15.07 0.94 30.32
N SER A 119 15.97 -0.01 30.61
CA SER A 119 15.71 -1.09 31.57
C SER A 119 15.57 -0.55 32.99
N ARG A 120 15.02 -1.36 33.90
CA ARG A 120 14.93 -0.99 35.32
C ARG A 120 16.30 -0.64 35.91
N ASP A 121 17.32 -1.44 35.60
CA ASP A 121 18.66 -1.25 36.14
C ASP A 121 19.32 0.00 35.55
N ALA A 122 19.14 0.25 34.25
CA ALA A 122 19.61 1.50 33.62
C ALA A 122 18.91 2.74 34.20
N CYS A 123 17.62 2.65 34.53
CA CYS A 123 16.92 3.74 35.22
C CYS A 123 17.42 3.94 36.65
N LEU A 124 17.74 2.86 37.37
CA LEU A 124 18.32 2.95 38.73
C LEU A 124 19.71 3.56 38.69
N GLU A 125 20.53 3.16 37.71
CA GLU A 125 21.84 3.74 37.47
C GLU A 125 21.71 5.23 37.13
N LEU A 126 20.78 5.61 36.24
CA LEU A 126 20.54 7.00 35.86
C LEU A 126 20.16 7.87 37.07
N PHE A 127 19.27 7.38 37.94
CA PHE A 127 18.73 8.13 39.07
C PHE A 127 19.37 7.80 40.43
N ASP A 128 20.64 7.38 40.45
CA ASP A 128 21.44 7.16 41.67
C ASP A 128 20.76 6.21 42.68
N GLY A 129 20.15 5.14 42.19
CA GLY A 129 19.44 4.14 43.00
C GLY A 129 18.05 4.56 43.46
N SER A 130 17.55 5.73 43.04
CA SER A 130 16.24 6.23 43.48
C SER A 130 15.07 5.46 42.86
N HIS A 131 14.53 4.50 43.62
CA HIS A 131 13.36 3.72 43.22
C HIS A 131 12.12 4.57 42.90
N ALA A 132 11.94 5.71 43.57
CA ALA A 132 10.80 6.60 43.34
C ALA A 132 10.86 7.26 41.95
N GLN A 133 12.03 7.80 41.57
CA GLN A 133 12.23 8.43 40.27
C GLN A 133 12.24 7.38 39.15
N THR A 134 12.87 6.22 39.39
CA THR A 134 12.81 5.08 38.46
C THR A 134 11.38 4.65 38.16
N ARG A 135 10.50 4.58 39.16
CA ARG A 135 9.09 4.23 38.96
C ARG A 135 8.38 5.28 38.11
N LYS A 136 8.46 6.55 38.51
CA LYS A 136 7.85 7.67 37.77
C LYS A 136 8.26 7.67 36.29
N TYR A 137 9.56 7.57 36.04
CA TYR A 137 10.11 7.54 34.69
C TYR A 137 9.61 6.34 33.89
N ARG A 138 9.65 5.13 34.46
CA ARG A 138 9.19 3.92 33.76
C ARG A 138 7.70 3.88 33.49
N ASP A 139 6.88 4.48 34.36
CA ASP A 139 5.44 4.56 34.15
C ASP A 139 5.09 5.53 33.00
N ALA A 140 5.89 6.59 32.81
CA ALA A 140 5.73 7.57 31.73
C ALA A 140 6.44 7.19 30.42
N GLN A 141 7.53 6.43 30.49
CA GLN A 141 8.39 6.06 29.34
C GLN A 141 7.62 5.54 28.12
N PRO A 142 6.62 4.64 28.25
CA PRO A 142 5.94 4.07 27.09
C PRO A 142 5.29 5.12 26.20
N ILE A 143 4.84 6.25 26.77
CA ILE A 143 4.22 7.37 26.04
C ILE A 143 5.17 7.92 24.98
N PHE A 144 6.48 7.95 25.26
CA PHE A 144 7.50 8.46 24.35
C PHE A 144 8.26 7.33 23.62
N CYS A 145 7.90 6.07 23.89
CA CYS A 145 8.36 4.88 23.18
C CYS A 145 7.28 4.39 22.20
N THR A 146 6.89 5.27 21.28
CA THR A 146 5.89 4.96 20.26
C THR A 146 6.52 4.25 19.08
N VAL A 147 5.91 3.14 18.67
CA VAL A 147 6.38 2.31 17.55
C VAL A 147 6.37 3.07 16.23
N VAL A 148 7.40 2.88 15.42
CA VAL A 148 7.44 3.31 14.01
C VAL A 148 7.41 2.07 13.14
N ILE A 149 6.42 1.99 12.26
CA ILE A 149 6.19 0.87 11.35
C ILE A 149 6.93 1.15 10.05
N GLY A 150 7.85 0.30 9.64
CA GLY A 150 8.58 0.51 8.39
C GLY A 150 9.65 -0.53 8.09
N ASP A 151 9.92 -0.70 6.78
CA ASP A 151 10.91 -1.62 6.17
C ASP A 151 10.68 -3.12 6.52
N PRO A 152 11.33 -4.10 5.86
CA PRO A 152 10.88 -5.49 5.80
C PRO A 152 11.17 -6.31 7.07
N HIS A 153 11.59 -5.66 8.16
CA HIS A 153 11.92 -6.35 9.39
C HIS A 153 10.76 -6.24 10.35
N SER A 154 10.34 -7.38 10.87
CA SER A 154 9.36 -7.40 11.95
C SER A 154 9.96 -6.74 13.18
N LEU A 155 9.27 -5.72 13.69
CA LEU A 155 9.60 -5.13 14.98
C LEU A 155 9.12 -6.09 16.08
N LYS A 156 10.09 -6.68 16.79
CA LYS A 156 9.81 -7.55 17.93
C LYS A 156 9.66 -6.73 19.20
N ILE A 157 8.46 -6.71 19.75
CA ILE A 157 8.10 -6.07 21.01
C ILE A 157 7.92 -7.15 22.06
N GLN A 158 8.72 -7.09 23.13
CA GLN A 158 8.63 -8.06 24.21
C GLN A 158 7.35 -7.87 25.02
N ASP A 159 7.07 -6.64 25.45
CA ASP A 159 5.90 -6.29 26.26
C ASP A 159 5.35 -4.91 25.84
N LEU A 160 4.03 -4.82 25.61
CA LEU A 160 3.32 -3.56 25.33
C LEU A 160 3.24 -2.64 26.55
N LYS A 161 3.69 -3.09 27.72
CA LYS A 161 3.92 -2.20 28.87
C LYS A 161 5.05 -1.21 28.64
N GLU A 162 6.00 -1.52 27.76
CA GLU A 162 7.18 -0.66 27.52
C GLU A 162 7.07 0.18 26.24
N TRP A 163 6.07 -0.11 25.41
CA TRP A 163 5.87 0.51 24.10
C TRP A 163 4.44 1.00 23.93
N ARG A 164 4.24 1.99 23.05
CA ARG A 164 2.91 2.39 22.58
C ARG A 164 2.76 2.13 21.09
N LEU A 165 1.56 1.74 20.70
CA LEU A 165 1.20 1.51 19.31
C LEU A 165 0.63 2.82 18.73
N PRO A 166 1.02 3.22 17.51
CA PRO A 166 0.67 4.52 16.93
C PRO A 166 -0.72 4.52 16.28
N TYR A 167 -1.71 3.88 16.91
CA TYR A 167 -3.04 3.69 16.34
C TYR A 167 -3.97 4.81 16.82
N LEU A 168 -4.71 5.44 15.89
CA LEU A 168 -5.70 6.47 16.25
C LEU A 168 -7.11 5.88 16.34
N GLU A 169 -7.51 5.08 15.35
CA GLU A 169 -8.87 4.57 15.22
C GLU A 169 -8.86 3.15 14.64
N PRO A 170 -8.90 2.09 15.46
CA PRO A 170 -9.00 0.72 14.98
C PRO A 170 -10.46 0.31 14.76
N THR A 171 -10.87 0.13 13.51
CA THR A 171 -12.19 -0.40 13.14
C THR A 171 -12.07 -1.83 12.64
N TYR A 172 -12.82 -2.76 13.24
CA TYR A 172 -12.87 -4.14 12.77
C TYR A 172 -13.54 -4.23 11.38
N ILE A 173 -12.87 -4.84 10.39
CA ILE A 173 -13.38 -5.01 9.02
C ILE A 173 -13.90 -6.43 8.79
N GLY A 174 -13.29 -7.42 9.42
CA GLY A 174 -13.69 -8.83 9.29
C GLY A 174 -12.64 -9.80 9.79
N ASP A 175 -12.98 -11.08 9.75
CA ASP A 175 -12.09 -12.19 10.06
C ASP A 175 -11.77 -12.99 8.79
N GLY A 176 -10.52 -13.46 8.70
CA GLY A 176 -10.10 -14.49 7.75
C GLY A 176 -9.82 -15.81 8.48
N SER A 177 -9.47 -16.84 7.72
CA SER A 177 -9.16 -18.18 8.25
C SER A 177 -7.99 -18.21 9.25
N PHE A 178 -7.11 -17.21 9.23
CA PHE A 178 -5.86 -17.15 10.02
C PHE A 178 -5.73 -15.92 10.92
N GLY A 179 -6.71 -15.03 10.96
CA GLY A 179 -6.57 -13.78 11.70
C GLY A 179 -7.73 -12.82 11.56
N GLU A 180 -7.68 -11.76 12.36
CA GLU A 180 -8.64 -10.66 12.34
C GLU A 180 -8.06 -9.48 11.55
N VAL A 181 -8.90 -8.73 10.84
CA VAL A 181 -8.48 -7.58 10.03
C VAL A 181 -9.17 -6.32 10.52
N TYR A 182 -8.36 -5.28 10.73
CA TYR A 182 -8.78 -3.98 11.21
C TYR A 182 -8.36 -2.90 10.19
N ALA A 183 -9.20 -1.89 9.97
CA ALA A 183 -8.80 -0.62 9.40
C ALA A 183 -8.21 0.20 10.54
N VAL A 184 -6.98 0.67 10.39
CA VAL A 184 -6.33 1.48 11.41
C VAL A 184 -5.78 2.73 10.74
N LYS A 185 -5.99 3.88 11.36
CA LYS A 185 -5.29 5.11 10.99
C LYS A 185 -4.00 5.20 11.81
N ILE A 186 -2.86 5.25 11.12
CA ILE A 186 -1.54 5.38 11.76
C ILE A 186 -1.19 6.86 11.89
N ALA A 187 -0.72 7.28 13.07
CA ALA A 187 -0.29 8.66 13.32
C ALA A 187 0.86 9.08 12.39
N ALA A 188 0.88 10.37 12.01
CA ALA A 188 1.93 10.93 11.16
C ALA A 188 3.33 10.68 11.75
N GLY A 189 4.31 10.36 10.90
CA GLY A 189 5.68 10.06 11.35
C GLY A 189 5.89 8.65 11.91
N HIS A 190 4.83 7.83 12.02
CA HIS A 190 4.90 6.45 12.52
C HIS A 190 4.75 5.37 11.44
N LEU A 191 4.73 5.76 10.16
CA LEU A 191 4.76 4.84 9.03
C LEU A 191 5.81 5.30 8.00
N VAL A 192 6.75 4.43 7.66
CA VAL A 192 7.87 4.76 6.75
C VAL A 192 7.48 4.53 5.28
N THR A 193 7.78 5.51 4.44
CA THR A 193 7.76 5.43 2.97
C THR A 193 9.17 5.16 2.45
N LYS A 194 9.32 4.18 1.56
CA LYS A 194 10.59 3.97 0.85
C LYS A 194 10.69 4.96 -0.29
N THR A 195 11.60 5.94 -0.20
CA THR A 195 12.00 6.76 -1.35
C THR A 195 13.38 6.34 -1.83
N GLN A 196 13.71 6.61 -3.10
CA GLN A 196 15.03 6.30 -3.66
C GLN A 196 16.17 7.05 -2.93
N ASP A 197 15.84 8.14 -2.23
CA ASP A 197 16.77 9.07 -1.58
C ASP A 197 16.81 8.97 -0.05
N GLY A 198 16.10 8.01 0.57
CA GLY A 198 16.13 7.81 2.03
C GLY A 198 14.83 7.25 2.61
N GLN A 199 14.69 7.38 3.94
CA GLN A 199 13.43 7.12 4.64
C GLN A 199 12.62 8.41 4.69
N SER A 200 11.45 8.41 4.06
CA SER A 200 10.42 9.43 4.28
C SER A 200 9.33 8.83 5.17
N PHE A 201 8.44 9.66 5.69
CA PHE A 201 7.31 9.20 6.48
C PHE A 201 6.03 9.53 5.74
N TYR A 202 5.05 8.63 5.80
CA TYR A 202 3.70 8.97 5.41
C TYR A 202 3.12 9.99 6.41
N ASP A 203 2.27 10.86 5.89
CA ASP A 203 1.25 11.52 6.70
C ASP A 203 0.29 10.48 7.29
N GLU A 204 -0.76 10.93 7.98
CA GLU A 204 -1.78 10.03 8.47
C GLU A 204 -2.49 9.30 7.32
N ILE A 205 -2.27 7.98 7.21
CA ILE A 205 -2.92 7.16 6.17
C ILE A 205 -3.72 6.01 6.79
N PRO A 206 -4.88 5.66 6.19
CA PRO A 206 -5.61 4.46 6.57
C PRO A 206 -4.87 3.22 6.05
N VAL A 207 -4.66 2.24 6.93
CA VAL A 207 -4.01 0.96 6.62
C VAL A 207 -4.88 -0.21 7.06
N ALA A 208 -4.70 -1.36 6.41
CA ALA A 208 -5.23 -2.62 6.89
C ALA A 208 -4.21 -3.27 7.83
N ARG A 209 -4.61 -3.56 9.07
CA ARG A 209 -3.85 -4.36 10.04
C ARG A 209 -4.45 -5.76 10.14
N LYS A 210 -3.69 -6.79 9.83
CA LYS A 210 -4.09 -8.20 10.00
C LYS A 210 -3.35 -8.82 11.16
N ASP A 211 -4.09 -9.28 12.16
CA ASP A 211 -3.58 -9.87 13.38
C ASP A 211 -3.64 -11.40 13.28
N TYR A 212 -2.48 -12.03 13.31
CA TYR A 212 -2.31 -13.48 13.33
C TYR A 212 -2.05 -13.96 14.76
N LEU A 213 -2.76 -15.01 15.17
CA LEU A 213 -2.49 -15.70 16.44
C LEU A 213 -1.30 -16.64 16.24
N LEU A 214 -0.24 -16.41 17.01
CA LEU A 214 0.96 -17.24 16.96
C LEU A 214 0.73 -18.55 17.72
N ASN A 215 1.17 -19.68 17.16
CA ASN A 215 1.21 -20.95 17.87
C ASN A 215 2.50 -21.04 18.70
N PRO A 216 2.45 -21.06 20.04
CA PRO A 216 3.66 -21.17 20.85
C PRO A 216 4.45 -22.47 20.61
N LYS A 217 3.81 -23.52 20.08
CA LYS A 217 4.42 -24.84 19.86
C LYS A 217 5.10 -25.01 18.49
N ARG A 218 4.86 -24.10 17.55
CA ARG A 218 5.46 -24.12 16.19
C ARG A 218 6.40 -22.94 15.95
N TYR A 219 6.92 -22.36 17.02
CA TYR A 219 7.95 -21.33 16.93
C TYR A 219 9.26 -21.96 16.42
N GLY A 220 9.40 -22.04 15.10
CA GLY A 220 10.65 -22.34 14.41
C GLY A 220 11.15 -21.08 13.70
N GLU A 221 12.40 -20.71 13.95
CA GLU A 221 13.03 -19.53 13.35
C GLU A 221 13.03 -19.56 11.81
N SER A 222 12.98 -20.74 11.18
CA SER A 222 13.02 -20.90 9.73
C SER A 222 11.70 -20.59 9.01
N GLU A 223 10.54 -20.90 9.61
CA GLU A 223 9.22 -20.78 8.97
C GLU A 223 8.67 -19.35 8.98
N TYR A 224 8.93 -18.62 10.06
CA TYR A 224 8.66 -17.19 10.19
C TYR A 224 9.45 -16.33 9.19
N ASN A 225 10.70 -16.74 8.93
CA ASN A 225 11.58 -16.07 7.97
C ASN A 225 11.05 -16.16 6.54
N ILE A 226 10.19 -17.12 6.21
CA ILE A 226 9.64 -17.32 4.86
C ILE A 226 8.41 -16.49 4.62
N ILE A 227 7.53 -16.40 5.61
CA ILE A 227 6.38 -15.49 5.54
C ILE A 227 6.87 -14.05 5.55
N ASN A 228 7.90 -13.74 6.36
CA ASN A 228 8.62 -12.49 6.19
C ASN A 228 9.22 -12.42 4.78
N ALA A 229 10.00 -13.39 4.30
CA ALA A 229 10.59 -13.33 2.94
C ALA A 229 9.55 -13.10 1.83
N ILE A 230 8.35 -13.69 1.90
CA ILE A 230 7.26 -13.42 0.97
C ILE A 230 6.73 -12.00 1.20
N LEU A 231 6.17 -11.71 2.37
CA LEU A 231 5.45 -10.45 2.63
C LEU A 231 6.36 -9.21 2.61
N THR A 232 7.66 -9.41 2.83
CA THR A 232 8.66 -8.36 3.00
C THR A 232 9.68 -8.34 1.86
N SER A 233 9.54 -9.22 0.86
CA SER A 233 10.32 -9.07 -0.37
C SER A 233 9.89 -7.80 -1.10
N ARG A 234 10.88 -7.08 -1.64
CA ARG A 234 10.63 -5.88 -2.45
C ARG A 234 10.04 -6.32 -3.79
N PHE A 235 8.72 -6.41 -3.83
CA PHE A 235 8.00 -6.73 -5.05
C PHE A 235 7.95 -5.51 -5.97
N ASN A 236 8.50 -5.64 -7.18
CA ASN A 236 8.09 -4.79 -8.30
C ASN A 236 6.88 -5.41 -9.03
N CYS A 237 5.92 -5.99 -8.29
CA CYS A 237 4.68 -6.50 -8.86
C CYS A 237 3.47 -5.74 -8.30
N LYS A 238 2.86 -4.90 -9.12
CA LYS A 238 1.65 -4.12 -8.78
C LYS A 238 0.46 -5.00 -8.38
N ASN A 239 0.46 -6.30 -8.72
CA ASN A 239 -0.64 -7.24 -8.53
C ASN A 239 -0.45 -8.21 -7.35
N ILE A 240 0.50 -7.93 -6.46
CA ILE A 240 0.65 -8.59 -5.17
C ILE A 240 0.53 -7.51 -4.10
N VAL A 241 -0.18 -7.79 -3.01
CA VAL A 241 -0.34 -6.81 -1.92
C VAL A 241 1.02 -6.54 -1.28
N GLU A 242 1.36 -5.27 -1.14
CA GLU A 242 2.57 -4.81 -0.47
C GLU A 242 2.37 -4.79 1.05
N SER A 243 3.44 -5.03 1.79
CA SER A 243 3.49 -4.84 3.25
C SER A 243 4.20 -3.53 3.58
N PHE A 244 3.59 -2.71 4.44
CA PHE A 244 4.26 -1.57 5.06
C PHE A 244 5.20 -1.97 6.21
N GLY A 245 5.02 -3.15 6.78
CA GLY A 245 5.80 -3.67 7.90
C GLY A 245 5.00 -4.63 8.77
N SER A 246 5.64 -5.15 9.81
CA SER A 246 4.99 -6.03 10.79
C SER A 246 5.47 -5.79 12.22
N ILE A 247 4.62 -6.14 13.17
CA ILE A 247 4.89 -6.07 14.61
C ILE A 247 4.63 -7.45 15.21
N GLU A 248 5.60 -7.98 15.93
CA GLU A 248 5.48 -9.20 16.73
C GLU A 248 5.44 -8.84 18.21
N VAL A 249 4.38 -9.23 18.91
CA VAL A 249 4.26 -9.04 20.36
C VAL A 249 4.37 -10.40 21.04
N VAL A 250 5.43 -10.59 21.84
CA VAL A 250 5.86 -11.91 22.33
C VAL A 250 5.21 -12.29 23.66
N ASN A 251 5.34 -11.45 24.70
CA ASN A 251 4.92 -11.79 26.07
C ASN A 251 3.54 -11.24 26.45
N ASP A 252 2.71 -10.92 25.45
CA ASP A 252 1.31 -10.58 25.70
C ASP A 252 0.51 -11.83 26.09
N THR A 253 -0.60 -11.64 26.79
CA THR A 253 -1.57 -12.70 27.13
C THR A 253 -2.00 -13.53 25.91
N LYS A 254 -1.91 -12.92 24.71
CA LYS A 254 -2.05 -13.57 23.41
C LYS A 254 -0.92 -13.09 22.48
N PRO A 255 0.14 -13.89 22.29
CA PRO A 255 1.20 -13.58 21.34
C PRO A 255 0.61 -13.37 19.94
N ARG A 256 0.99 -12.27 19.30
CA ARG A 256 0.38 -11.84 18.02
C ARG A 256 1.43 -11.33 17.06
N TYR A 257 1.19 -11.60 15.79
CA TYR A 257 1.92 -11.01 14.67
C TYR A 257 0.94 -10.14 13.88
N SER A 258 1.22 -8.84 13.80
CA SER A 258 0.37 -7.87 13.12
C SER A 258 1.05 -7.44 11.81
N LEU A 259 0.38 -7.64 10.68
CA LEU A 259 0.85 -7.25 9.36
C LEU A 259 0.10 -5.99 8.89
N PHE A 260 0.84 -4.99 8.40
CA PHE A 260 0.28 -3.72 7.93
C PHE A 260 0.36 -3.63 6.41
N MET A 261 -0.75 -3.34 5.77
CA MET A 261 -0.90 -3.30 4.31
C MET A 261 -1.71 -2.07 3.88
N PRO A 262 -1.62 -1.66 2.60
CA PRO A 262 -2.55 -0.69 2.04
C PRO A 262 -4.01 -1.13 2.26
N LEU A 263 -4.87 -0.19 2.67
CA LEU A 263 -6.30 -0.47 2.83
C LEU A 263 -6.97 -0.60 1.45
N ALA A 264 -7.54 -1.77 1.17
CA ALA A 264 -8.27 -2.01 -0.06
C ALA A 264 -9.71 -1.48 0.02
N LYS A 265 -10.33 -1.22 -1.15
CA LYS A 265 -11.76 -0.83 -1.22
C LYS A 265 -12.68 -1.97 -0.78
N CYS A 266 -12.41 -3.17 -1.30
CA CYS A 266 -13.04 -4.43 -0.93
C CYS A 266 -12.27 -5.61 -1.56
N ASP A 267 -12.68 -6.84 -1.26
CA ASP A 267 -12.25 -8.03 -1.99
C ASP A 267 -13.14 -8.30 -3.23
N LEU A 268 -12.67 -9.13 -4.15
CA LEU A 268 -13.36 -9.45 -5.40
C LEU A 268 -14.69 -10.17 -5.16
N GLN A 269 -14.81 -10.94 -4.08
CA GLN A 269 -16.07 -11.60 -3.73
C GLN A 269 -17.14 -10.56 -3.39
N LYS A 270 -16.85 -9.67 -2.44
CA LYS A 270 -17.75 -8.55 -2.08
C LYS A 270 -18.02 -7.63 -3.26
N TYR A 271 -17.04 -7.42 -4.13
CA TYR A 271 -17.27 -6.65 -5.35
C TYR A 271 -18.32 -7.32 -6.25
N MET A 272 -18.19 -8.62 -6.51
CA MET A 272 -19.13 -9.33 -7.38
C MET A 272 -20.50 -9.54 -6.72
N GLU A 273 -20.58 -9.71 -5.41
CA GLU A 273 -21.82 -10.05 -4.70
C GLU A 273 -22.59 -8.82 -4.17
N GLU A 274 -21.92 -7.72 -3.85
CA GLU A 274 -22.53 -6.63 -3.08
C GLU A 274 -22.24 -5.21 -3.62
N LYS A 275 -21.00 -4.93 -4.02
CA LYS A 275 -20.52 -3.55 -4.25
C LYS A 275 -20.45 -3.15 -5.72
N GLY A 276 -20.11 -4.08 -6.60
CA GLY A 276 -19.98 -3.85 -8.04
C GLY A 276 -21.34 -3.71 -8.73
N PRO A 277 -21.38 -3.36 -10.02
CA PRO A 277 -22.63 -3.26 -10.77
C PRO A 277 -23.41 -4.57 -10.74
N GLU A 278 -24.73 -4.50 -10.61
CA GLU A 278 -25.62 -5.67 -10.68
C GLU A 278 -25.36 -6.52 -11.93
N ARG A 279 -25.06 -5.83 -13.04
CA ARG A 279 -24.65 -6.42 -14.32
C ARG A 279 -23.82 -5.42 -15.12
N LEU A 280 -22.75 -5.90 -15.76
CA LEU A 280 -21.97 -5.09 -16.71
C LEU A 280 -22.74 -4.94 -18.03
N LYS A 281 -22.88 -3.71 -18.52
CA LYS A 281 -23.72 -3.39 -19.68
C LYS A 281 -22.91 -3.17 -20.94
N THR A 282 -21.69 -2.66 -20.79
CA THR A 282 -20.86 -2.19 -21.91
C THR A 282 -19.63 -3.06 -22.12
N VAL A 283 -19.13 -3.08 -23.35
CA VAL A 283 -17.87 -3.74 -23.71
C VAL A 283 -16.69 -3.08 -22.98
N VAL A 284 -16.75 -1.76 -22.75
CA VAL A 284 -15.75 -0.99 -22.01
C VAL A 284 -15.64 -1.51 -20.57
N GLU A 285 -16.75 -1.67 -19.84
CA GLU A 285 -16.74 -2.21 -18.48
C GLU A 285 -16.15 -3.63 -18.42
N LYS A 286 -16.51 -4.49 -19.37
CA LYS A 286 -15.95 -5.84 -19.49
C LYS A 286 -14.45 -5.81 -19.79
N SER A 287 -14.01 -4.90 -20.66
CA SER A 287 -12.59 -4.69 -20.98
C SER A 287 -11.80 -4.25 -19.74
N SER A 288 -12.35 -3.35 -18.92
CA SER A 288 -11.73 -2.93 -17.65
C SER A 288 -11.58 -4.08 -16.67
N ILE A 289 -12.60 -4.94 -16.52
CA ILE A 289 -12.52 -6.15 -15.69
C ILE A 289 -11.45 -7.12 -16.20
N LEU A 290 -11.37 -7.33 -17.52
CA LEU A 290 -10.34 -8.18 -18.12
C LEU A 290 -8.94 -7.61 -17.93
N TRP A 291 -8.77 -6.28 -18.00
CA TRP A 291 -7.50 -5.63 -17.72
C TRP A 291 -7.03 -5.92 -16.28
N SER A 292 -7.92 -5.79 -15.30
CA SER A 292 -7.60 -6.11 -13.91
C SER A 292 -7.29 -7.59 -13.72
N ALA A 293 -8.01 -8.48 -14.42
CA ALA A 293 -7.79 -9.93 -14.38
C ALA A 293 -6.48 -10.38 -15.05
N VAL A 294 -6.00 -9.69 -16.10
CA VAL A 294 -4.63 -9.88 -16.64
C VAL A 294 -3.60 -9.65 -15.53
N GLY A 295 -3.80 -8.59 -14.74
CA GLY A 295 -2.95 -8.32 -13.58
C GLY A 295 -2.86 -9.49 -12.58
N LEU A 296 -3.96 -10.22 -12.35
CA LEU A 296 -3.91 -11.41 -11.48
C LEU A 296 -3.03 -12.52 -12.05
N THR A 297 -3.10 -12.75 -13.37
CA THR A 297 -2.19 -13.71 -14.02
C THR A 297 -0.75 -13.24 -13.98
N GLU A 298 -0.48 -11.94 -14.12
CA GLU A 298 0.87 -11.35 -13.98
C GLU A 298 1.39 -11.55 -12.54
N GLY A 299 0.55 -11.34 -11.53
CA GLY A 299 0.86 -11.61 -10.13
C GLY A 299 1.16 -13.09 -9.87
N LEU A 300 0.37 -14.00 -10.44
CA LEU A 300 0.61 -15.43 -10.28
C LEU A 300 1.92 -15.88 -10.97
N GLU A 301 2.17 -15.39 -12.19
CA GLU A 301 3.43 -15.63 -12.90
C GLU A 301 4.62 -15.13 -12.08
N PHE A 302 4.48 -13.96 -11.45
CA PHE A 302 5.50 -13.41 -10.58
C PHE A 302 5.80 -14.33 -9.40
N LEU A 303 4.77 -14.77 -8.66
CA LEU A 303 4.91 -15.72 -7.54
C LEU A 303 5.61 -17.03 -7.97
N HIS A 304 5.27 -17.55 -9.14
CA HIS A 304 5.75 -18.85 -9.59
C HIS A 304 7.19 -18.82 -10.14
N TYR A 305 7.63 -17.71 -10.71
CA TYR A 305 8.86 -17.67 -11.53
C TYR A 305 9.81 -16.50 -11.27
N LYS A 306 9.38 -15.42 -10.61
CA LYS A 306 10.14 -14.17 -10.51
C LYS A 306 10.53 -13.79 -9.08
N MET A 307 10.18 -14.62 -8.09
CA MET A 307 10.54 -14.36 -6.69
C MET A 307 12.03 -14.58 -6.45
N SER A 308 12.63 -13.67 -5.71
CA SER A 308 13.99 -13.81 -5.19
C SER A 308 14.10 -13.18 -3.81
N THR A 309 14.96 -13.74 -2.96
CA THR A 309 15.25 -13.19 -1.63
C THR A 309 16.06 -11.90 -1.73
N THR A 310 15.87 -10.98 -0.79
CA THR A 310 16.54 -9.67 -0.80
C THR A 310 18.03 -9.76 -0.41
N VAL A 311 18.39 -10.68 0.48
CA VAL A 311 19.74 -10.78 1.06
C VAL A 311 20.68 -11.58 0.17
N ASP A 312 20.27 -12.78 -0.22
CA ASP A 312 21.08 -13.76 -0.95
C ASP A 312 20.67 -13.94 -2.42
N ARG A 313 19.63 -13.21 -2.89
CA ARG A 313 19.14 -13.24 -4.28
C ARG A 313 18.84 -14.66 -4.79
N LYS A 314 18.46 -15.57 -3.89
CA LYS A 314 18.06 -16.93 -4.25
C LYS A 314 16.67 -16.90 -4.85
N ASN A 315 16.53 -17.48 -6.03
CA ASN A 315 15.25 -17.62 -6.68
C ASN A 315 14.42 -18.71 -6.00
N PHE A 316 13.14 -18.41 -5.79
CA PHE A 316 12.19 -19.37 -5.25
C PHE A 316 10.86 -19.27 -6.01
N ALA A 317 10.02 -20.29 -5.85
CA ALA A 317 8.63 -20.25 -6.25
C ALA A 317 7.75 -20.16 -5.00
N CYS A 318 6.78 -19.27 -5.01
CA CYS A 318 5.73 -19.18 -4.01
C CYS A 318 4.45 -19.78 -4.59
N TYR A 319 3.87 -20.76 -3.90
CA TYR A 319 2.57 -21.34 -4.22
C TYR A 319 1.55 -20.77 -3.26
N HIS A 320 0.48 -20.17 -3.76
CA HIS A 320 -0.48 -19.46 -2.92
C HIS A 320 -1.36 -20.43 -2.13
N MET A 321 -1.81 -21.52 -2.74
CA MET A 321 -2.55 -22.65 -2.16
C MET A 321 -3.97 -22.35 -1.62
N ASP A 322 -4.43 -21.10 -1.67
CA ASP A 322 -5.77 -20.67 -1.22
C ASP A 322 -6.29 -19.51 -2.09
N LEU A 323 -6.12 -19.61 -3.41
CA LEU A 323 -6.65 -18.60 -4.33
C LEU A 323 -8.17 -18.71 -4.40
N LYS A 324 -8.83 -17.62 -4.04
CA LYS A 324 -10.30 -17.44 -4.10
C LYS A 324 -10.63 -15.95 -4.24
N PRO A 325 -11.84 -15.57 -4.68
CA PRO A 325 -12.21 -14.17 -4.83
C PRO A 325 -12.06 -13.33 -3.55
N ALA A 326 -12.32 -13.90 -2.36
CA ALA A 326 -12.09 -13.23 -1.08
C ALA A 326 -10.62 -12.87 -0.79
N ASN A 327 -9.66 -13.52 -1.47
CA ASN A 327 -8.23 -13.28 -1.33
C ASN A 327 -7.67 -12.39 -2.45
N ILE A 328 -8.53 -11.77 -3.27
CA ILE A 328 -8.16 -10.79 -4.29
C ILE A 328 -8.66 -9.42 -3.84
N LEU A 329 -7.74 -8.50 -3.54
CA LEU A 329 -8.06 -7.15 -3.05
C LEU A 329 -8.09 -6.13 -4.19
N LEU A 330 -9.06 -5.22 -4.14
CA LEU A 330 -9.29 -4.18 -5.15
C LEU A 330 -8.80 -2.82 -4.65
N PHE A 331 -7.94 -2.18 -5.45
CA PHE A 331 -7.40 -0.85 -5.22
C PHE A 331 -7.76 0.08 -6.37
N GLU A 332 -8.00 1.34 -6.08
CA GLU A 332 -8.19 2.38 -7.10
C GLU A 332 -6.83 2.94 -7.53
N ASP A 333 -6.66 3.10 -8.84
CA ASP A 333 -5.49 3.73 -9.46
C ASP A 333 -6.01 4.63 -10.60
N GLY A 334 -6.26 5.90 -10.26
CA GLY A 334 -7.01 6.81 -11.11
C GLY A 334 -8.38 6.24 -11.49
N ASP A 335 -8.65 6.14 -12.80
CA ASP A 335 -9.91 5.60 -13.33
C ASP A 335 -9.92 4.05 -13.45
N ARG A 336 -8.89 3.37 -12.95
CA ARG A 336 -8.75 1.91 -13.06
C ARG A 336 -8.77 1.24 -11.71
N MET A 337 -9.15 -0.03 -11.71
CA MET A 337 -9.02 -0.90 -10.54
C MET A 337 -7.82 -1.83 -10.72
N ILE A 338 -6.85 -1.75 -9.80
CA ILE A 338 -5.77 -2.74 -9.71
C ILE A 338 -6.21 -3.84 -8.75
N TRP A 339 -6.14 -5.08 -9.22
CA TRP A 339 -6.42 -6.25 -8.40
C TRP A 339 -5.11 -6.86 -7.91
N LYS A 340 -5.04 -7.18 -6.62
CA LYS A 340 -3.84 -7.72 -6.00
C LYS A 340 -4.13 -9.03 -5.27
N LEU A 341 -3.24 -10.00 -5.45
CA LEU A 341 -3.23 -11.26 -4.70
C LEU A 341 -2.84 -10.96 -3.24
N SER A 342 -3.58 -11.54 -2.30
CA SER A 342 -3.45 -11.30 -0.86
C SER A 342 -3.64 -12.59 -0.06
N ASP A 343 -3.36 -12.53 1.23
CA ASP A 343 -3.50 -13.65 2.16
C ASP A 343 -2.65 -14.88 1.84
N PHE A 344 -1.34 -14.71 2.03
CA PHE A 344 -0.33 -15.77 1.89
C PHE A 344 -0.27 -16.72 3.11
N GLY A 345 -1.31 -16.74 3.97
CA GLY A 345 -1.31 -17.56 5.19
C GLY A 345 -1.23 -19.07 4.95
N MET A 346 -1.58 -19.53 3.74
CA MET A 346 -1.48 -20.93 3.28
C MET A 346 -0.32 -21.18 2.32
N SER A 347 0.48 -20.16 2.02
CA SER A 347 1.46 -20.25 0.95
C SER A 347 2.64 -21.15 1.29
N ARG A 348 3.19 -21.79 0.27
CA ARG A 348 4.38 -22.65 0.36
C ARG A 348 5.50 -22.08 -0.50
N VAL A 349 6.74 -22.21 -0.05
CA VAL A 349 7.92 -21.77 -0.80
C VAL A 349 8.77 -22.96 -1.19
N LYS A 350 9.22 -22.97 -2.45
CA LYS A 350 10.20 -23.93 -2.98
C LYS A 350 11.39 -23.18 -3.57
N PHE A 351 12.55 -23.32 -2.97
CA PHE A 351 13.81 -22.81 -3.53
C PHE A 351 14.20 -23.62 -4.77
N LEU A 352 14.67 -22.95 -5.82
CA LEU A 352 14.87 -23.59 -7.12
C LEU A 352 16.19 -24.37 -7.24
N ASN A 353 17.13 -24.19 -6.29
CA ASN A 353 18.52 -24.67 -6.40
C ASN A 353 19.04 -25.45 -5.16
N GLU A 354 18.20 -25.75 -4.16
CA GLU A 354 18.61 -26.49 -2.95
C GLU A 354 17.67 -27.68 -2.73
N ASP A 355 18.19 -28.78 -2.18
CA ASP A 355 17.44 -29.99 -1.84
C ASP A 355 16.17 -29.63 -1.05
N GLU A 356 15.03 -30.19 -1.46
CA GLU A 356 13.67 -29.79 -1.09
C GLU A 356 13.46 -29.55 0.43
N GLN A 357 13.66 -28.31 0.90
CA GLN A 357 13.04 -27.84 2.14
C GLN A 357 11.67 -27.27 1.82
N ASP A 358 10.66 -28.14 1.88
CA ASP A 358 9.26 -27.72 1.98
C ASP A 358 9.04 -27.21 3.42
N PHE A 359 8.61 -25.96 3.56
CA PHE A 359 8.27 -25.39 4.86
C PHE A 359 6.76 -25.48 5.12
N GLU A 360 6.40 -25.91 6.33
CA GLU A 360 5.01 -26.06 6.79
C GLU A 360 4.58 -24.87 7.69
N GLN A 361 3.28 -24.82 8.05
CA GLN A 361 2.59 -23.63 8.55
C GLN A 361 2.96 -23.20 10.00
N PRO A 362 3.23 -21.89 10.25
CA PRO A 362 3.44 -21.36 11.60
C PRO A 362 2.15 -20.89 12.32
N PHE A 363 1.07 -20.54 11.61
CA PHE A 363 -0.15 -19.97 12.20
C PHE A 363 -1.23 -21.01 12.52
N LEU A 364 -2.03 -20.74 13.57
CA LEU A 364 -3.21 -21.55 13.89
C LEU A 364 -4.37 -21.23 12.94
N LYS A 365 -4.97 -22.25 12.34
CA LYS A 365 -6.32 -22.10 11.74
C LYS A 365 -7.32 -21.83 12.86
N ARG A 366 -8.15 -20.80 12.70
CA ARG A 366 -9.26 -20.56 13.63
C ARG A 366 -10.31 -21.65 13.40
N ASN A 367 -10.71 -22.37 14.46
CA ASN A 367 -11.85 -23.29 14.40
C ASN A 367 -13.12 -22.47 14.14
N GLN A 368 -13.58 -22.42 12.89
CA GLN A 368 -14.80 -21.69 12.52
C GLN A 368 -16.03 -22.38 13.10
N SER A 369 -16.49 -21.90 14.27
CA SER A 369 -17.79 -22.24 14.86
C SER A 369 -18.84 -21.18 14.48
N LEU A 370 -19.02 -20.90 13.19
CA LEU A 370 -20.15 -20.11 12.69
C LEU A 370 -20.77 -20.84 11.49
N SER A 371 -22.03 -21.25 11.66
CA SER A 371 -22.92 -21.93 10.70
C SER A 371 -22.24 -22.76 9.60
N LYS A 372 -22.23 -24.10 9.79
CA LYS A 372 -21.86 -25.11 8.77
C LYS A 372 -22.49 -24.85 7.39
N THR A 373 -23.60 -24.10 7.31
CA THR A 373 -24.34 -23.83 6.08
C THR A 373 -23.71 -22.77 5.17
N LYS A 374 -22.93 -21.81 5.69
CA LYS A 374 -22.21 -20.82 4.86
C LYS A 374 -20.83 -21.33 4.42
N ASN A 375 -20.11 -22.05 5.29
CA ASN A 375 -18.74 -22.49 5.00
C ASN A 375 -18.66 -23.60 3.93
N LEU A 376 -19.70 -24.46 3.83
CA LEU A 376 -19.80 -25.47 2.75
C LEU A 376 -19.89 -24.86 1.34
N ARG A 377 -20.20 -23.56 1.20
CA ARG A 377 -20.41 -22.90 -0.11
C ARG A 377 -19.17 -22.27 -0.73
N ALA A 378 -18.10 -22.01 0.03
CA ALA A 378 -16.97 -21.21 -0.47
C ALA A 378 -15.58 -21.74 -0.08
N GLU A 379 -15.43 -22.38 1.08
CA GLU A 379 -14.13 -22.82 1.62
C GLU A 379 -13.71 -24.15 0.96
N GLY A 380 -13.48 -24.10 -0.35
CA GLY A 380 -13.11 -25.26 -1.15
C GLY A 380 -13.51 -25.19 -2.61
N THR A 381 -14.44 -24.30 -2.98
CA THR A 381 -14.99 -24.16 -4.34
C THR A 381 -13.91 -24.07 -5.40
N TYR A 382 -12.87 -23.27 -5.14
CA TYR A 382 -11.78 -23.00 -6.09
C TYR A 382 -10.62 -24.00 -5.99
N LEU A 383 -10.61 -24.88 -4.98
CA LEU A 383 -9.49 -25.80 -4.76
C LEU A 383 -9.40 -26.86 -5.88
N ALA A 384 -8.16 -27.22 -6.22
CA ALA A 384 -7.90 -28.25 -7.20
C ALA A 384 -8.15 -29.66 -6.62
N PRO A 385 -8.54 -30.67 -7.42
CA PRO A 385 -8.84 -32.01 -6.93
C PRO A 385 -7.70 -32.65 -6.12
N GLU A 386 -6.46 -32.41 -6.54
CA GLU A 386 -5.27 -32.95 -5.88
C GLU A 386 -5.06 -32.40 -4.46
N THR A 387 -5.61 -31.23 -4.13
CA THR A 387 -5.47 -30.62 -2.78
C THR A 387 -6.25 -31.39 -1.70
N GLN A 388 -7.19 -32.25 -2.11
CA GLN A 388 -7.93 -33.13 -1.21
C GLN A 388 -7.18 -34.46 -0.94
N ALA A 389 -6.22 -34.82 -1.78
CA ALA A 389 -5.45 -36.04 -1.64
C ALA A 389 -4.26 -35.84 -0.69
N SER A 390 -3.95 -36.83 0.15
CA SER A 390 -2.85 -36.76 1.13
C SER A 390 -1.44 -36.90 0.51
N THR A 391 -1.29 -36.73 -0.80
CA THR A 391 -0.02 -36.88 -1.51
C THR A 391 0.69 -35.54 -1.67
N LYS A 392 2.01 -35.54 -1.87
CA LYS A 392 2.81 -34.33 -2.14
C LYS A 392 2.24 -33.63 -3.39
N THR A 393 1.39 -32.63 -3.16
CA THR A 393 0.70 -31.87 -4.19
C THR A 393 1.64 -30.90 -4.89
N SER A 394 1.50 -30.80 -6.20
CA SER A 394 2.21 -29.80 -6.98
C SER A 394 1.49 -28.44 -6.90
N GLY A 395 2.16 -27.45 -6.30
CA GLY A 395 1.53 -26.17 -5.92
C GLY A 395 1.19 -25.25 -7.09
N ARG A 396 2.04 -25.18 -8.13
CA ARG A 396 1.81 -24.29 -9.29
C ARG A 396 0.50 -24.63 -10.02
N GLU A 397 0.27 -25.91 -10.21
CA GLU A 397 -0.86 -26.48 -10.93
C GLU A 397 -2.14 -26.22 -10.17
N SER A 398 -2.09 -26.36 -8.84
CA SER A 398 -3.20 -26.08 -7.94
C SER A 398 -3.61 -24.60 -7.99
N ASP A 399 -2.65 -23.69 -7.99
CA ASP A 399 -2.92 -22.25 -8.14
C ASP A 399 -3.51 -21.93 -9.53
N VAL A 400 -2.96 -22.53 -10.60
CA VAL A 400 -3.44 -22.33 -11.98
C VAL A 400 -4.89 -22.81 -12.13
N TRP A 401 -5.25 -23.94 -11.52
CA TRP A 401 -6.64 -24.40 -11.47
C TRP A 401 -7.55 -23.41 -10.73
N SER A 402 -7.10 -22.98 -9.55
CA SER A 402 -7.87 -22.07 -8.71
C SER A 402 -8.14 -20.74 -9.43
N LEU A 403 -7.12 -20.18 -10.09
CA LEU A 403 -7.30 -18.99 -10.92
C LEU A 403 -8.21 -19.26 -12.12
N GLY A 404 -8.13 -20.42 -12.77
CA GLY A 404 -9.06 -20.83 -13.82
C GLY A 404 -10.53 -20.84 -13.39
N ALA A 405 -10.81 -21.39 -12.21
CA ALA A 405 -12.13 -21.41 -11.60
C ALA A 405 -12.62 -19.98 -11.25
N ILE A 406 -11.73 -19.10 -10.79
CA ILE A 406 -12.02 -17.67 -10.57
C ILE A 406 -12.36 -16.97 -11.88
N ILE A 407 -11.57 -17.17 -12.95
CA ILE A 407 -11.85 -16.56 -14.27
C ILE A 407 -13.17 -17.08 -14.84
N SER A 408 -13.48 -18.37 -14.71
CA SER A 408 -14.78 -18.93 -15.09
C SER A 408 -15.95 -18.23 -14.37
N THR A 409 -15.80 -18.00 -13.06
CA THR A 409 -16.77 -17.26 -12.24
C THR A 409 -16.88 -15.80 -12.72
N LEU A 410 -15.76 -15.16 -13.03
CA LEU A 410 -15.71 -13.79 -13.50
C LEU A 410 -16.42 -13.62 -14.85
N PHE A 411 -16.26 -14.55 -15.79
CA PHE A 411 -17.01 -14.56 -17.06
C PHE A 411 -18.50 -14.71 -16.86
N THR A 412 -18.93 -15.43 -15.82
CA THR A 412 -20.34 -15.49 -15.44
C THR A 412 -20.82 -14.14 -14.92
N TYR A 413 -20.09 -13.50 -14.00
CA TYR A 413 -20.43 -12.17 -13.49
C TYR A 413 -20.50 -11.11 -14.60
N MET A 414 -19.52 -11.08 -15.50
CA MET A 414 -19.49 -10.15 -16.63
C MET A 414 -20.69 -10.31 -17.58
N GLU A 415 -21.25 -11.52 -17.66
CA GLU A 415 -22.33 -11.84 -18.60
C GLU A 415 -23.72 -11.72 -17.98
N GLU A 416 -23.89 -12.33 -16.81
CA GLU A 416 -25.17 -12.58 -16.16
C GLU A 416 -25.36 -11.75 -14.88
N GLY A 417 -24.32 -11.08 -14.38
CA GLY A 417 -24.38 -10.35 -13.11
C GLY A 417 -24.45 -11.26 -11.89
N ARG A 418 -24.94 -10.72 -10.77
CA ARG A 418 -25.01 -11.40 -9.46
C ARG A 418 -25.90 -12.63 -9.49
N ASP A 419 -27.10 -12.50 -10.05
CA ASP A 419 -28.02 -13.60 -10.33
C ASP A 419 -27.35 -14.76 -11.08
N GLY A 420 -26.43 -14.43 -11.98
CA GLY A 420 -25.66 -15.40 -12.73
C GLY A 420 -24.77 -16.27 -11.87
N LEU A 421 -24.12 -15.66 -10.88
CA LEU A 421 -23.23 -16.34 -9.94
C LEU A 421 -24.01 -17.32 -9.08
N GLU A 422 -25.14 -16.90 -8.52
CA GLU A 422 -26.01 -17.76 -7.72
C GLU A 422 -26.51 -18.97 -8.52
N LYS A 423 -26.95 -18.74 -9.75
CA LYS A 423 -27.39 -19.81 -10.66
C LYS A 423 -26.24 -20.73 -11.04
N TYR A 424 -25.03 -20.21 -11.21
CA TYR A 424 -23.88 -21.01 -11.57
C TYR A 424 -23.41 -21.89 -10.41
N THR A 425 -23.36 -21.34 -9.20
CA THR A 425 -23.12 -22.10 -7.96
C THR A 425 -24.20 -23.16 -7.75
N SER A 426 -25.48 -22.82 -7.93
CA SER A 426 -26.58 -23.80 -7.82
C SER A 426 -26.45 -24.91 -8.86
N ALA A 427 -26.10 -24.58 -10.10
CA ALA A 427 -25.90 -25.57 -11.16
C ALA A 427 -24.77 -26.56 -10.88
N ARG A 428 -23.75 -26.18 -10.10
CA ARG A 428 -22.69 -27.09 -9.65
C ARG A 428 -23.11 -27.85 -8.40
N ASN A 429 -23.59 -27.14 -7.39
CA ASN A 429 -24.00 -27.70 -6.10
C ASN A 429 -25.12 -28.74 -6.23
N GLU A 430 -26.13 -28.47 -7.06
CA GLU A 430 -27.31 -29.33 -7.20
C GLU A 430 -27.11 -30.44 -8.25
N TYR A 431 -25.95 -30.49 -8.91
CA TYR A 431 -25.68 -31.48 -9.94
C TYR A 431 -25.59 -32.91 -9.36
N LYS A 432 -26.14 -33.89 -10.07
CA LYS A 432 -26.09 -35.28 -9.63
C LYS A 432 -24.64 -35.77 -9.48
N GLY A 433 -24.23 -36.07 -8.25
CA GLY A 433 -22.88 -36.52 -7.90
C GLY A 433 -21.99 -35.46 -7.25
N SER A 434 -22.48 -34.22 -7.08
CA SER A 434 -21.79 -33.15 -6.34
C SER A 434 -21.76 -33.38 -4.82
N LYS A 435 -22.69 -34.20 -4.31
CA LYS A 435 -22.93 -34.43 -2.87
C LYS A 435 -23.18 -33.13 -2.08
N GLY A 436 -23.73 -32.11 -2.75
CA GLY A 436 -24.02 -30.80 -2.15
C GLY A 436 -22.82 -29.85 -2.03
N TYR A 437 -21.68 -30.19 -2.66
CA TYR A 437 -20.50 -29.32 -2.71
C TYR A 437 -20.45 -28.52 -4.01
N ASP A 438 -19.99 -27.26 -3.93
CA ASP A 438 -19.81 -26.36 -5.07
C ASP A 438 -18.40 -26.47 -5.69
N TYR A 439 -17.98 -27.67 -6.08
CA TYR A 439 -16.65 -27.86 -6.71
C TYR A 439 -16.71 -27.73 -8.24
N PHE A 440 -15.59 -27.34 -8.86
CA PHE A 440 -15.40 -27.38 -10.31
C PHE A 440 -15.11 -28.81 -10.85
N PHE A 441 -15.20 -29.83 -9.99
CA PHE A 441 -15.06 -31.25 -10.30
C PHE A 441 -16.04 -32.08 -9.46
N LEU A 442 -16.24 -33.35 -9.84
CA LEU A 442 -17.04 -34.30 -9.08
C LEU A 442 -16.13 -35.31 -8.37
N THR A 443 -16.42 -35.62 -7.11
CA THR A 443 -15.73 -36.68 -6.34
C THR A 443 -16.41 -38.04 -6.56
N SER A 444 -15.64 -39.12 -6.79
CA SER A 444 -16.19 -40.48 -6.93
C SER A 444 -16.59 -41.09 -5.57
N ASP A 445 -17.57 -42.01 -5.58
CA ASP A 445 -18.07 -42.77 -4.40
C ASP A 445 -17.26 -44.02 -4.04
N SER A 446 -16.28 -44.40 -4.84
CA SER A 446 -15.58 -45.67 -4.66
C SER A 446 -14.55 -45.63 -3.52
N LYS A 447 -14.86 -46.29 -2.39
CA LYS A 447 -13.97 -46.58 -1.23
C LYS A 447 -12.63 -47.24 -1.57
N ARG A 448 -12.36 -47.57 -2.84
CA ARG A 448 -11.11 -48.19 -3.29
C ARG A 448 -10.22 -47.28 -4.16
N PHE A 449 -10.77 -46.23 -4.77
CA PHE A 449 -10.00 -45.23 -5.55
C PHE A 449 -10.82 -43.93 -5.66
N GLU A 450 -10.40 -42.85 -5.01
CA GLU A 450 -10.96 -41.51 -5.20
C GLU A 450 -10.53 -40.96 -6.57
N LYS A 451 -11.36 -41.12 -7.60
CA LYS A 451 -11.07 -40.56 -8.93
C LYS A 451 -11.99 -39.40 -9.23
N ALA A 452 -11.45 -38.18 -9.20
CA ALA A 452 -12.18 -36.98 -9.60
C ALA A 452 -12.64 -37.07 -11.07
N ARG A 453 -13.75 -36.40 -11.41
CA ARG A 453 -14.29 -36.28 -12.77
C ARG A 453 -14.60 -34.83 -13.10
N ARG A 454 -14.60 -34.47 -14.39
CA ARG A 454 -14.96 -33.12 -14.84
C ARG A 454 -16.41 -32.85 -14.47
N HIS A 455 -16.71 -31.63 -14.04
CA HIS A 455 -18.06 -31.23 -13.69
C HIS A 455 -18.85 -30.82 -14.95
N PRO A 456 -19.90 -31.54 -15.38
CA PRO A 456 -20.59 -31.25 -16.64
C PRO A 456 -21.26 -29.87 -16.66
N ALA A 457 -21.84 -29.45 -15.53
CA ALA A 457 -22.43 -28.12 -15.41
C ALA A 457 -21.44 -26.98 -15.71
N VAL A 458 -20.13 -27.15 -15.48
CA VAL A 458 -19.13 -26.13 -15.83
C VAL A 458 -19.03 -25.96 -17.34
N ALA A 459 -18.87 -27.06 -18.08
CA ALA A 459 -18.77 -27.04 -19.54
C ALA A 459 -20.08 -26.56 -20.20
N GLU A 460 -21.23 -27.01 -19.70
CA GLU A 460 -22.54 -26.55 -20.17
C GLU A 460 -22.74 -25.06 -19.94
N TRP A 461 -22.29 -24.55 -18.78
CA TRP A 461 -22.36 -23.13 -18.48
C TRP A 461 -21.46 -22.30 -19.38
N HIS A 462 -20.21 -22.73 -19.61
CA HIS A 462 -19.31 -22.06 -20.56
C HIS A 462 -19.91 -22.02 -21.97
N ALA A 463 -20.50 -23.12 -22.44
CA ALA A 463 -21.19 -23.15 -23.73
C ALA A 463 -22.39 -22.18 -23.77
N LYS A 464 -23.13 -22.03 -22.66
CA LYS A 464 -24.20 -21.02 -22.53
C LYS A 464 -23.64 -19.59 -22.64
N LEU A 465 -22.52 -19.27 -21.99
CA LEU A 465 -21.89 -17.95 -22.07
C LEU A 465 -21.44 -17.63 -23.49
N VAL A 466 -20.80 -18.58 -24.18
CA VAL A 466 -20.40 -18.44 -25.60
C VAL A 466 -21.61 -18.17 -26.51
N LYS A 467 -22.72 -18.90 -26.31
CA LYS A 467 -23.97 -18.69 -27.06
C LYS A 467 -24.53 -17.29 -26.84
N LYS A 468 -24.46 -16.76 -25.62
CA LYS A 468 -24.94 -15.40 -25.31
C LYS A 468 -24.05 -14.33 -25.95
N ALA A 469 -22.73 -14.47 -25.86
CA ALA A 469 -21.79 -13.61 -26.57
C ALA A 469 -22.07 -13.61 -28.08
N LYS A 470 -22.28 -14.78 -28.69
CA LYS A 470 -22.60 -14.91 -30.13
C LYS A 470 -23.87 -14.18 -30.55
N LYS A 471 -24.87 -14.08 -29.66
CA LYS A 471 -26.10 -13.33 -29.94
C LYS A 471 -25.88 -11.82 -29.97
N ARG A 472 -24.87 -11.31 -29.26
CA ARG A 472 -24.53 -9.89 -29.26
C ARG A 472 -23.52 -9.53 -30.34
N ASP A 473 -22.41 -10.26 -30.39
CA ASP A 473 -21.31 -10.00 -31.31
C ASP A 473 -20.52 -11.30 -31.63
N PRO A 474 -20.38 -11.68 -32.91
CA PRO A 474 -19.58 -12.83 -33.33
C PRO A 474 -18.10 -12.78 -32.91
N ASN A 475 -17.50 -11.60 -32.84
CA ASN A 475 -16.13 -11.41 -32.40
C ASN A 475 -16.01 -11.52 -30.87
N GLU A 476 -16.97 -11.01 -30.10
CA GLU A 476 -17.06 -11.28 -28.65
C GLU A 476 -17.14 -12.79 -28.41
N ALA A 477 -17.94 -13.51 -29.20
CA ALA A 477 -18.06 -14.96 -29.11
C ALA A 477 -16.75 -15.69 -29.36
N LYS A 478 -15.95 -15.28 -30.35
CA LYS A 478 -14.63 -15.87 -30.62
C LYS A 478 -13.70 -15.71 -29.43
N ILE A 479 -13.70 -14.53 -28.80
CA ILE A 479 -12.86 -14.25 -27.63
C ILE A 479 -13.29 -15.13 -26.45
N VAL A 480 -14.59 -15.13 -26.13
CA VAL A 480 -15.15 -15.92 -25.01
C VAL A 480 -14.93 -17.41 -25.25
N GLN A 481 -15.15 -17.89 -26.47
CA GLN A 481 -14.96 -19.30 -26.84
C GLN A 481 -13.50 -19.73 -26.72
N HIS A 482 -12.56 -18.91 -27.18
CA HIS A 482 -11.14 -19.23 -27.11
C HIS A 482 -10.65 -19.32 -25.66
N LEU A 483 -11.02 -18.35 -24.81
CA LEU A 483 -10.55 -18.33 -23.42
C LEU A 483 -11.25 -19.39 -22.55
N LEU A 484 -12.58 -19.50 -22.61
CA LEU A 484 -13.29 -20.55 -21.84
C LEU A 484 -12.94 -21.95 -22.34
N GLY A 485 -12.74 -22.13 -23.64
CA GLY A 485 -12.26 -23.39 -24.21
C GLY A 485 -10.84 -23.74 -23.74
N TYR A 486 -9.95 -22.77 -23.60
CA TYR A 486 -8.64 -22.97 -22.98
C TYR A 486 -8.78 -23.34 -21.49
N ILE A 487 -9.67 -22.68 -20.74
CA ILE A 487 -9.94 -23.03 -19.34
C ILE A 487 -10.41 -24.48 -19.22
N ASP A 488 -11.37 -24.91 -20.04
CA ASP A 488 -11.91 -26.28 -19.98
C ASP A 488 -10.89 -27.37 -20.37
N ASN A 489 -10.03 -27.08 -21.35
CA ASN A 489 -9.18 -28.08 -21.97
C ASN A 489 -7.74 -28.11 -21.46
N SER A 490 -7.25 -27.01 -20.88
CA SER A 490 -5.87 -26.87 -20.41
C SER A 490 -5.80 -26.57 -18.92
N VAL A 491 -6.71 -25.76 -18.36
CA VAL A 491 -6.63 -25.32 -16.96
C VAL A 491 -7.39 -26.27 -16.02
N LEU A 492 -8.67 -26.52 -16.29
CA LEU A 492 -9.55 -27.42 -15.51
C LEU A 492 -9.32 -28.90 -15.88
N VAL A 493 -8.05 -29.29 -16.02
CA VAL A 493 -7.59 -30.66 -16.24
C VAL A 493 -7.30 -31.33 -14.89
N LEU A 494 -7.98 -32.44 -14.61
CA LEU A 494 -7.97 -33.09 -13.29
C LEU A 494 -6.60 -33.63 -12.87
N ASN A 495 -5.82 -34.15 -13.83
CA ASN A 495 -4.49 -34.66 -13.56
C ASN A 495 -3.48 -33.49 -13.60
N PRO A 496 -2.75 -33.21 -12.51
CA PRO A 496 -1.86 -32.05 -12.44
C PRO A 496 -0.68 -32.13 -13.42
N GLU A 497 -0.15 -33.31 -13.73
CA GLU A 497 0.95 -33.47 -14.69
C GLU A 497 0.51 -33.16 -16.13
N SER A 498 -0.70 -33.59 -16.50
CA SER A 498 -1.32 -33.23 -17.77
C SER A 498 -1.62 -31.74 -17.83
N ARG A 499 -2.10 -31.14 -16.72
CA ARG A 499 -2.31 -29.69 -16.60
C ARG A 499 -1.00 -28.92 -16.83
N ARG A 500 0.07 -29.26 -16.10
CA ARG A 500 1.42 -28.69 -16.24
C ARG A 500 1.93 -28.74 -17.68
N ARG A 501 1.75 -29.88 -18.38
CA ARG A 501 2.18 -30.03 -19.78
C ARG A 501 1.36 -29.18 -20.74
N SER A 502 0.10 -28.90 -20.42
CA SER A 502 -0.79 -28.13 -21.27
C SER A 502 -0.72 -26.63 -21.03
N THR A 503 -0.38 -26.20 -19.81
CA THR A 503 -0.34 -24.79 -19.43
C THR A 503 0.43 -24.52 -18.14
N ASP A 504 0.88 -23.29 -18.01
CA ASP A 504 1.40 -22.70 -16.77
C ASP A 504 0.90 -21.25 -16.61
N ALA A 505 1.41 -20.52 -15.61
CA ALA A 505 1.01 -19.13 -15.38
C ALA A 505 1.43 -18.18 -16.51
N LYS A 506 2.53 -18.45 -17.24
CA LYS A 506 2.99 -17.61 -18.36
C LYS A 506 2.04 -17.71 -19.54
N GLU A 507 1.66 -18.94 -19.91
CA GLU A 507 0.66 -19.15 -20.96
C GLU A 507 -0.70 -18.59 -20.55
N PHE A 508 -1.05 -18.65 -19.26
CA PHE A 508 -2.29 -18.05 -18.76
C PHE A 508 -2.30 -16.52 -18.92
N VAL A 509 -1.19 -15.83 -18.61
CA VAL A 509 -1.02 -14.39 -18.90
C VAL A 509 -1.29 -14.12 -20.38
N ARG A 510 -0.66 -14.87 -21.27
CA ARG A 510 -0.81 -14.69 -22.73
C ARG A 510 -2.26 -14.84 -23.18
N LYS A 511 -2.97 -15.87 -22.70
CA LYS A 511 -4.39 -16.09 -23.03
C LYS A 511 -5.31 -15.00 -22.50
N MET A 512 -5.04 -14.49 -21.30
CA MET A 512 -5.78 -13.37 -20.72
C MET A 512 -5.51 -12.06 -21.48
N GLU A 513 -4.27 -11.79 -21.86
CA GLU A 513 -3.92 -10.63 -22.69
C GLU A 513 -4.61 -10.68 -24.05
N ASP A 514 -4.63 -11.83 -24.72
CA ASP A 514 -5.32 -12.02 -26.01
C ASP A 514 -6.81 -11.66 -25.87
N ALA A 515 -7.45 -12.10 -24.78
CA ALA A 515 -8.84 -11.79 -24.50
C ALA A 515 -9.06 -10.28 -24.21
N TYR A 516 -8.22 -9.68 -23.38
CA TYR A 516 -8.27 -8.25 -23.10
C TYR A 516 -8.07 -7.41 -24.37
N LYS A 517 -7.06 -7.70 -25.18
CA LYS A 517 -6.80 -7.03 -26.47
C LYS A 517 -8.00 -7.17 -27.41
N GLY A 518 -8.65 -8.33 -27.42
CA GLY A 518 -9.89 -8.55 -28.17
C GLY A 518 -11.02 -7.62 -27.71
N TYR A 519 -11.32 -7.57 -26.41
CA TYR A 519 -12.35 -6.69 -25.86
C TYR A 519 -12.02 -5.21 -26.02
N LYS A 520 -10.74 -4.84 -25.92
CA LYS A 520 -10.31 -3.45 -26.16
C LYS A 520 -10.61 -3.01 -27.59
N LYS A 521 -10.32 -3.86 -28.59
CA LYS A 521 -10.68 -3.59 -29.99
C LYS A 521 -12.19 -3.48 -30.21
N LEU A 522 -12.99 -4.30 -29.51
CA LEU A 522 -14.45 -4.19 -29.56
C LEU A 522 -14.99 -2.91 -28.92
N ALA A 523 -14.22 -2.29 -28.01
CA ALA A 523 -14.58 -1.05 -27.36
C ALA A 523 -14.15 0.20 -28.15
N GLU A 524 -13.26 0.05 -29.14
CA GLU A 524 -12.85 1.15 -30.02
C GLU A 524 -14.00 1.49 -30.99
N PRO A 525 -14.31 2.78 -31.22
CA PRO A 525 -15.30 3.16 -32.22
C PRO A 525 -14.84 2.67 -33.59
N ALA A 526 -15.74 2.03 -34.34
CA ALA A 526 -15.45 1.63 -35.71
C ALA A 526 -15.04 2.86 -36.51
N VAL A 527 -13.74 2.98 -36.81
CA VAL A 527 -13.27 3.91 -37.84
C VAL A 527 -13.94 3.44 -39.12
N ALA A 528 -14.71 4.33 -39.75
CA ALA A 528 -15.35 4.03 -41.03
C ALA A 528 -14.26 3.71 -42.06
N ASP A 529 -14.06 2.42 -42.34
CA ASP A 529 -13.16 1.95 -43.39
C ASP A 529 -13.72 2.33 -44.76
N GLY A 530 -13.23 3.47 -45.26
CA GLY A 530 -13.31 3.86 -46.65
C GLY A 530 -12.16 3.24 -47.45
N HIS A 531 -12.48 2.13 -48.11
CA HIS A 531 -11.91 1.65 -49.38
C HIS A 531 -10.65 0.76 -49.35
N SER A 532 -10.89 -0.42 -49.93
CA SER A 532 -9.94 -1.41 -50.41
C SER A 532 -9.00 -0.87 -51.49
N SER A 533 -7.73 -1.29 -51.45
CA SER A 533 -7.13 -2.00 -52.59
C SER A 533 -5.83 -2.71 -52.20
N SER A 534 -5.86 -4.01 -52.46
CA SER A 534 -4.76 -4.95 -52.73
C SER A 534 -3.37 -4.38 -53.07
N HIS A 535 -2.33 -4.96 -52.49
CA HIS A 535 -1.29 -5.67 -53.25
C HIS A 535 -0.54 -6.68 -52.36
N ALA A 536 -0.32 -7.87 -52.91
CA ALA A 536 0.36 -9.01 -52.30
C ALA A 536 1.83 -9.07 -52.72
N SER A 537 2.72 -9.47 -51.80
CA SER A 537 3.86 -10.36 -52.08
C SER A 537 4.57 -10.82 -50.78
N GLU A 538 4.69 -12.14 -50.64
CA GLU A 538 5.52 -12.93 -49.71
C GLU A 538 6.86 -13.33 -50.41
N PRO A 539 7.85 -14.08 -49.83
CA PRO A 539 8.12 -14.41 -48.42
C PRO A 539 9.63 -14.40 -47.97
N ALA A 540 9.84 -14.51 -46.65
CA ALA A 540 10.91 -15.18 -45.88
C ALA A 540 12.41 -14.81 -46.02
N LYS A 541 13.05 -14.56 -44.85
CA LYS A 541 14.33 -15.16 -44.45
C LYS A 541 14.51 -15.20 -42.92
N HIS A 542 14.84 -16.39 -42.42
CA HIS A 542 15.25 -16.68 -41.05
C HIS A 542 16.53 -15.93 -40.65
N GLY A 543 16.58 -15.45 -39.41
CA GLY A 543 17.79 -15.07 -38.69
C GLY A 543 17.54 -15.14 -37.19
N LEU A 544 18.16 -16.11 -36.53
CA LEU A 544 18.15 -16.32 -35.08
C LEU A 544 19.29 -15.52 -34.40
N TRP A 545 18.98 -15.00 -33.20
CA TRP A 545 19.88 -14.61 -32.08
C TRP A 545 20.73 -13.32 -32.23
N ASN A 546 21.02 -12.48 -31.23
CA ASN A 546 20.69 -12.35 -29.79
C ASN A 546 20.96 -10.85 -29.37
N PRO A 547 20.95 -10.38 -28.10
CA PRO A 547 20.53 -9.04 -27.70
C PRO A 547 21.75 -8.11 -27.46
N PHE A 548 21.47 -6.82 -27.30
CA PHE A 548 22.47 -5.74 -27.07
C PHE A 548 23.27 -5.32 -28.30
N SER A 549 22.65 -4.43 -29.08
CA SER A 549 23.36 -3.31 -29.70
C SER A 549 22.49 -2.06 -29.61
N ARG A 550 22.99 -1.08 -28.85
CA ARG A 550 22.51 0.29 -28.83
C ARG A 550 22.76 0.91 -30.20
N GLU A 551 21.70 1.18 -30.97
CA GLU A 551 21.72 2.26 -31.96
C GLU A 551 20.44 3.09 -31.84
N ARG A 552 20.66 4.37 -31.59
CA ARG A 552 19.65 5.44 -31.57
C ARG A 552 19.18 5.64 -33.00
N HIS A 553 17.87 5.61 -33.24
CA HIS A 553 17.30 6.33 -34.36
C HIS A 553 15.96 7.00 -34.00
N VAL A 554 16.04 8.32 -33.96
CA VAL A 554 15.12 9.28 -34.58
C VAL A 554 13.65 9.22 -34.12
N ALA A 555 13.35 9.95 -33.05
CA ALA A 555 12.10 10.71 -32.98
C ALA A 555 12.23 11.90 -33.95
N PRO A 556 11.19 12.20 -34.74
CA PRO A 556 10.41 13.36 -34.38
C PRO A 556 8.93 13.12 -34.64
N ASP A 557 8.14 13.22 -33.58
CA ASP A 557 6.86 13.91 -33.73
C ASP A 557 6.74 14.88 -32.55
N ILE A 558 7.64 15.86 -32.54
CA ILE A 558 7.45 17.08 -31.76
C ILE A 558 6.68 18.01 -32.69
N SER A 559 5.37 18.05 -32.55
CA SER A 559 4.54 19.08 -33.15
C SER A 559 4.90 20.42 -32.52
N GLN A 560 5.71 21.22 -33.21
CA GLN A 560 6.02 22.58 -32.80
C GLN A 560 4.82 23.47 -33.12
N TRP A 561 4.16 24.00 -32.08
CA TRP A 561 3.09 24.97 -32.24
C TRP A 561 3.62 26.40 -32.02
N THR A 562 3.20 27.33 -32.87
CA THR A 562 3.49 28.75 -32.70
C THR A 562 2.34 29.38 -31.93
N MET A 563 2.60 29.92 -30.74
CA MET A 563 1.60 30.65 -29.98
C MET A 563 1.54 32.12 -30.41
N SER A 564 0.36 32.72 -30.42
CA SER A 564 0.16 34.15 -30.75
C SER A 564 0.63 35.14 -29.66
N LEU A 565 1.46 34.69 -28.70
CA LEU A 565 2.01 35.53 -27.64
C LEU A 565 3.42 36.00 -28.01
N SER A 566 3.61 37.31 -28.10
CA SER A 566 4.93 37.90 -28.28
C SER A 566 5.77 37.73 -27.00
N GLY A 567 6.76 36.83 -27.03
CA GLY A 567 7.81 36.72 -26.01
C GLY A 567 7.31 36.32 -24.61
N PRO A 568 6.90 35.05 -24.38
CA PRO A 568 6.55 34.60 -23.04
C PRO A 568 7.76 34.68 -22.10
N LYS A 569 7.53 35.21 -20.90
CA LYS A 569 8.49 35.27 -19.79
C LYS A 569 8.66 33.90 -19.11
N GLY A 570 7.64 33.05 -19.17
CA GLY A 570 7.70 31.69 -18.63
C GLY A 570 6.46 30.85 -18.97
N CYS A 571 6.52 29.57 -18.58
CA CYS A 571 5.40 28.64 -18.69
C CYS A 571 5.33 27.67 -17.50
N SER A 572 4.13 27.13 -17.23
CA SER A 572 3.86 26.12 -16.20
C SER A 572 2.80 25.14 -16.72
N VAL A 573 2.93 23.86 -16.39
CA VAL A 573 2.06 22.77 -16.88
C VAL A 573 1.61 21.92 -15.69
N THR A 574 0.37 21.42 -15.71
CA THR A 574 -0.14 20.49 -14.69
C THR A 574 0.50 19.10 -14.83
N ALA A 575 0.54 18.33 -13.73
CA ALA A 575 1.16 16.99 -13.72
C ALA A 575 0.51 15.99 -14.69
N ASP A 576 -0.80 16.16 -14.95
CA ASP A 576 -1.58 15.37 -15.91
C ASP A 576 -1.45 15.89 -17.37
N ALA A 577 -0.65 16.94 -17.61
CA ALA A 577 -0.47 17.61 -18.89
C ALA A 577 -1.76 18.14 -19.56
N THR A 578 -2.85 18.29 -18.79
CA THR A 578 -4.14 18.77 -19.33
C THR A 578 -4.20 20.27 -19.51
N LEU A 579 -3.35 21.04 -18.81
CA LEU A 579 -3.31 22.50 -18.84
C LEU A 579 -1.88 23.02 -18.91
N ALA A 580 -1.67 24.06 -19.71
CA ALA A 580 -0.45 24.85 -19.75
C ALA A 580 -0.77 26.34 -19.60
N ALA A 581 -0.06 27.05 -18.72
CA ALA A 581 -0.15 28.50 -18.57
C ALA A 581 1.15 29.13 -19.07
N TYR A 582 1.00 30.18 -19.89
CA TYR A 582 2.09 31.00 -20.41
C TYR A 582 1.89 32.43 -19.94
N TRP A 583 2.96 33.14 -19.59
CA TRP A 583 2.80 34.53 -19.16
C TRP A 583 3.86 35.45 -19.73
N THR A 584 3.49 36.72 -19.91
CA THR A 584 4.38 37.86 -20.17
C THR A 584 4.48 38.71 -18.90
N ASP A 585 5.08 39.89 -18.98
CA ASP A 585 5.06 40.83 -17.85
C ASP A 585 3.65 41.27 -17.43
N LYS A 586 2.66 41.24 -18.34
CA LYS A 586 1.32 41.75 -18.09
C LYS A 586 0.22 40.72 -18.28
N THR A 587 0.42 39.68 -19.08
CA THR A 587 -0.64 38.73 -19.43
C THR A 587 -0.31 37.31 -19.00
N ILE A 588 -1.33 36.52 -18.65
CA ILE A 588 -1.27 35.06 -18.46
C ILE A 588 -2.30 34.43 -19.40
N ALA A 589 -1.88 33.57 -20.30
CA ALA A 589 -2.75 32.79 -21.17
C ALA A 589 -2.79 31.33 -20.72
N LEU A 590 -3.97 30.72 -20.70
CA LEU A 590 -4.16 29.31 -20.37
C LEU A 590 -4.51 28.53 -21.63
N CYS A 591 -3.81 27.42 -21.87
CA CYS A 591 -4.07 26.48 -22.96
C CYS A 591 -4.52 25.15 -22.37
N THR A 592 -5.50 24.50 -23.01
CA THR A 592 -5.98 23.17 -22.63
C THR A 592 -5.43 22.11 -23.58
N ALA A 593 -5.32 20.87 -23.12
CA ALA A 593 -4.92 19.74 -23.97
C ALA A 593 -5.83 19.59 -25.20
N GLN A 594 -7.11 19.96 -25.09
CA GLN A 594 -8.06 19.95 -26.21
C GLN A 594 -7.77 21.03 -27.27
N MET A 595 -7.19 22.17 -26.86
CA MET A 595 -6.70 23.21 -27.78
C MET A 595 -5.38 22.79 -28.45
N LEU A 596 -4.53 22.07 -27.72
CA LEU A 596 -3.27 21.52 -28.23
C LEU A 596 -3.50 20.38 -29.24
N SER A 597 -4.56 19.57 -29.05
CA SER A 597 -4.92 18.48 -29.97
C SER A 597 -5.60 18.93 -31.27
N ASN A 598 -6.21 20.11 -31.28
CA ASN A 598 -6.94 20.65 -32.44
C ASN A 598 -6.06 21.48 -33.37
N ALA A 599 -4.87 21.91 -32.93
CA ALA A 599 -3.89 22.56 -33.77
C ALA A 599 -3.12 21.50 -34.56
N GLY A 600 -3.46 21.31 -35.84
CA GLY A 600 -2.70 20.45 -36.76
C GLY A 600 -1.21 20.82 -36.80
N SER A 601 -0.40 19.98 -37.45
CA SER A 601 1.09 19.97 -37.41
C SER A 601 1.84 21.24 -37.84
N SER A 602 1.15 22.37 -38.09
CA SER A 602 1.73 23.70 -38.30
C SER A 602 0.73 24.84 -37.97
N GLY A 603 -0.20 24.63 -37.04
CA GLY A 603 -1.25 25.61 -36.70
C GLY A 603 -0.83 26.62 -35.63
N THR A 604 -1.22 27.88 -35.79
CA THR A 604 -1.16 28.90 -34.74
C THR A 604 -2.18 28.55 -33.64
N LEU A 605 -1.74 28.44 -32.37
CA LEU A 605 -2.66 28.12 -31.28
C LEU A 605 -3.50 29.37 -30.92
N ASP A 606 -4.81 29.23 -30.95
CA ASP A 606 -5.71 30.23 -30.37
C ASP A 606 -5.62 30.10 -28.84
N ASN A 607 -5.13 31.15 -28.18
CA ASN A 607 -4.94 31.12 -26.73
C ASN A 607 -6.31 30.97 -26.05
N GLY A 608 -6.41 30.12 -25.02
CA GLY A 608 -7.56 30.15 -24.12
C GLY A 608 -7.60 31.45 -23.31
N PRO A 609 -8.43 31.56 -22.26
CA PRO A 609 -8.71 32.82 -21.59
C PRO A 609 -7.41 33.54 -21.16
N VAL A 610 -7.17 34.71 -21.75
CA VAL A 610 -6.03 35.58 -21.42
C VAL A 610 -6.42 36.50 -20.28
N PHE A 611 -5.66 36.46 -19.20
CA PHE A 611 -5.78 37.38 -18.10
C PHE A 611 -4.73 38.47 -18.21
N THR A 612 -5.14 39.73 -18.03
CA THR A 612 -4.22 40.88 -18.00
C THR A 612 -4.19 41.44 -16.58
N LEU A 613 -2.99 41.64 -16.05
CA LEU A 613 -2.77 42.17 -14.70
C LEU A 613 -3.43 43.55 -14.56
N PRO A 614 -4.39 43.74 -13.64
CA PRO A 614 -5.02 45.04 -13.41
C PRO A 614 -4.08 45.92 -12.57
N GLY A 615 -3.48 46.96 -13.17
CA GLY A 615 -2.63 47.92 -12.45
C GLY A 615 -1.64 48.69 -13.33
N GLY A 616 -1.22 49.87 -12.88
CA GLY A 616 -0.35 50.80 -13.61
C GLY A 616 1.02 50.25 -14.01
N GLU A 617 1.75 51.01 -14.84
CA GLU A 617 2.91 50.57 -15.64
C GLU A 617 3.99 49.77 -14.87
N ASN A 618 4.15 49.97 -13.56
CA ASN A 618 5.24 49.41 -12.75
C ASN A 618 5.00 48.02 -12.08
N VAL A 619 3.86 47.35 -12.30
CA VAL A 619 3.61 45.99 -11.73
C VAL A 619 3.70 44.93 -12.81
N THR A 620 4.49 43.87 -12.62
CA THR A 620 4.65 42.77 -13.58
C THR A 620 4.56 41.40 -12.93
N TRP A 621 4.18 40.39 -13.70
CA TRP A 621 4.22 38.98 -13.27
C TRP A 621 5.65 38.50 -13.05
N ARG A 622 5.88 37.80 -11.94
CA ARG A 622 7.18 37.24 -11.58
C ARG A 622 7.23 35.72 -11.80
N ASP A 623 6.31 34.99 -11.19
CA ASP A 623 6.19 33.52 -11.34
C ASP A 623 4.72 33.10 -11.38
N VAL A 624 4.41 32.03 -12.12
CA VAL A 624 3.07 31.44 -12.23
C VAL A 624 3.19 29.92 -12.09
N ARG A 625 2.37 29.34 -11.21
CA ARG A 625 2.31 27.89 -10.95
C ARG A 625 0.90 27.36 -11.14
N LEU A 626 0.81 26.22 -11.81
CA LEU A 626 -0.41 25.44 -11.94
C LEU A 626 -0.39 24.23 -11.01
N THR A 627 -1.52 23.99 -10.35
CA THR A 627 -1.88 22.72 -9.72
C THR A 627 -3.16 22.19 -10.37
N GLU A 628 -3.60 20.98 -10.01
CA GLU A 628 -4.86 20.41 -10.51
C GLU A 628 -6.10 21.27 -10.18
N VAL A 629 -5.99 22.14 -9.16
CA VAL A 629 -7.09 22.92 -8.58
C VAL A 629 -6.89 24.42 -8.69
N PHE A 630 -5.65 24.91 -8.71
CA PHE A 630 -5.33 26.34 -8.61
C PHE A 630 -4.31 26.80 -9.65
N LEU A 631 -4.49 28.05 -10.11
CA LEU A 631 -3.43 28.85 -10.70
C LEU A 631 -2.99 29.88 -9.66
N VAL A 632 -1.72 29.88 -9.31
CA VAL A 632 -1.11 30.82 -8.37
C VAL A 632 -0.09 31.67 -9.12
N ALA A 633 -0.22 33.00 -9.05
CA ALA A 633 0.68 33.93 -9.71
C ALA A 633 1.21 34.97 -8.72
N SER A 634 2.50 35.31 -8.82
CA SER A 634 3.17 36.32 -8.00
C SER A 634 3.58 37.54 -8.84
N THR A 635 3.59 38.72 -8.24
CA THR A 635 4.04 39.97 -8.88
C THR A 635 5.38 40.45 -8.31
N ASN A 636 6.04 41.37 -9.01
CA ASN A 636 7.25 42.05 -8.54
C ASN A 636 7.06 42.96 -7.29
N LYS A 637 5.86 43.04 -6.73
CA LYS A 637 5.53 43.78 -5.49
C LYS A 637 4.99 42.88 -4.38
N ASP A 638 5.36 41.60 -4.39
CA ASP A 638 5.01 40.59 -3.38
C ASP A 638 3.50 40.37 -3.15
N ARG A 639 2.66 40.65 -4.16
CA ARG A 639 1.23 40.27 -4.15
C ARG A 639 1.03 38.92 -4.84
N PHE A 640 0.29 38.04 -4.17
CA PHE A 640 -0.13 36.73 -4.70
C PHE A 640 -1.57 36.80 -5.19
N GLN A 641 -1.82 36.26 -6.38
CA GLN A 641 -3.16 36.05 -6.92
C GLN A 641 -3.43 34.55 -7.03
N VAL A 642 -4.56 34.10 -6.49
CA VAL A 642 -4.98 32.69 -6.52
C VAL A 642 -6.30 32.59 -7.25
N ARG A 643 -6.40 31.64 -8.19
CA ARG A 643 -7.62 31.34 -8.93
C ARG A 643 -7.98 29.87 -8.82
N ARG A 644 -9.21 29.58 -8.38
CA ARG A 644 -9.77 28.22 -8.30
C ARG A 644 -10.32 27.80 -9.66
N ARG A 645 -10.07 26.55 -10.07
CA ARG A 645 -10.49 25.97 -11.36
C ARG A 645 -11.99 26.09 -11.68
N THR A 646 -12.86 26.17 -10.67
CA THR A 646 -14.32 26.13 -10.84
C THR A 646 -15.03 27.49 -10.81
N ASN A 647 -14.34 28.60 -10.53
CA ASN A 647 -14.94 29.95 -10.47
C ASN A 647 -14.07 30.99 -11.19
N PHE A 648 -14.68 31.82 -12.04
CA PHE A 648 -14.01 32.80 -12.91
C PHE A 648 -13.72 34.16 -12.23
N SER A 649 -13.66 34.23 -10.90
CA SER A 649 -13.33 35.46 -10.14
C SER A 649 -12.00 35.33 -9.41
N TRP A 650 -11.10 36.32 -9.59
CA TRP A 650 -9.83 36.40 -8.86
C TRP A 650 -10.03 36.97 -7.46
N VAL A 651 -9.25 36.49 -6.50
CA VAL A 651 -9.18 37.02 -5.13
C VAL A 651 -7.73 37.38 -4.84
N ASP A 652 -7.48 38.58 -4.31
CA ASP A 652 -6.17 38.95 -3.76
C ASP A 652 -5.88 38.02 -2.57
N ALA A 653 -4.82 37.22 -2.66
CA ALA A 653 -4.41 36.38 -1.55
C ALA A 653 -3.60 37.24 -0.57
N TYR A 654 -4.29 37.85 0.39
CA TYR A 654 -3.64 38.35 1.60
C TYR A 654 -3.17 37.16 2.41
N THR A 655 -1.87 37.13 2.71
CA THR A 655 -1.24 36.21 3.66
C THR A 655 -1.91 36.35 5.03
N ARG A 656 -2.91 35.51 5.34
CA ARG A 656 -3.33 35.26 6.72
C ARG A 656 -2.58 34.02 7.21
N VAL A 657 -1.34 34.24 7.62
CA VAL A 657 -0.73 33.44 8.68
C VAL A 657 -1.51 33.75 9.95
N CYS A 658 -1.90 32.70 10.67
CA CYS A 658 -2.70 32.76 11.89
C CYS A 658 -2.27 33.87 12.86
N GLY A 659 -3.23 34.70 13.27
CA GLY A 659 -3.12 35.66 14.37
C GLY A 659 -4.51 36.11 14.80
N ARG A 660 -4.82 35.88 16.08
CA ARG A 660 -6.07 36.14 16.81
C ARG A 660 -6.86 37.41 16.39
N SER A 661 -8.14 37.23 16.10
CA SER A 661 -9.31 37.76 16.84
C SER A 661 -10.59 37.20 16.20
#